data_AF-U6M9Z2-F1
#
_entry.id   AF-U6M9Z2-F1
#
_cell.length_a   1.000
_cell.length_b   1.000
_cell.length_c   1.000
_cell.angle_alpha   90.00
_cell.angle_beta   90.00
_cell.angle_gamma   90.00
#
_symmetry.space_group_name_H-M   'P 1'
#
loop_
_entity.id
_entity.type
_entity.pdbx_description
1 polymer ?
#
loop_
_entity_poly.entity_id
_entity_poly.type
_entity_poly.pdbx_seq_one_letter_code
_entity_poly.pdbx_strand_id
1 'polypeptide(L)'
;MGKSSVDTTTAARRLEALRLLLQAQQLDGIIVDDSDAHGSEIPASAFARRTFLSSFSGSNGLALVTREAALLWTDGRYFAQAEQQLPEGLWQLMKSDFGNTPTLSQFLKQNPQIRRLGIDGFSTSLGLLNQIRDAGFSLARGDCTTQQETQGGAGRQVVPLDRNLVDEVWGPQKPSYPNSTVYVHPEEYRGLSTREKVARTLEAMAKEGVDILLLSSLDEVAWLTNLRGSDPPNSPLFYSYALLVRGPLETSRGTQKGNAWPWRLLLYTDPSRVSTEAKAELEKEGAILRPYEEVSSDLQLLLNWEARSHHQREQKKEDGRQQQDLQQQRPAGLVAAVDSLLSGGDSHLQEPSPKLTRQEAVETQQAAWLDPKINVAIHRIVAESRRLIVKDTPVAVAKACKGERELKGMVEAHEEDGVALATFFCWFEKQLLANARAAATQQQEPLPGEGECILTEFTLKEAVDAAREATCSLFRGTSFTSISCFGSNCALAHYRPDPKTSLQLKASLSEPGDGLCVTVRGPGGGVLAQEETPVFLLDSGGQYLMGTTDVTRTLHLGQPTEEQKEAYTLVLKGMIGLSAQKFPEGSRGPQIDALARQHLWNKGLDYLHGTGHGVGHFLNVHEGPIGISPRLTGVASLHEVRPGAVLSIEPGFYKDGAFGIRIENLAAVKPSDLIYRGRRFLQFESLTLVPIQARLIEASLLSPQEVAWLDAYHGDVYSRISSRLAAKEKKAPFCPPLPKAVSVTSEEVLAWLRRNTKPLEQLLQQEFP
;
A
#
# COMPACT_ATOMS: atom_id res chain seq x y z
N MET A 1 21.58 26.33 -4.08
CA MET A 1 21.09 24.98 -4.46
C MET A 1 20.91 24.97 -5.96
N GLY A 2 21.74 24.24 -6.71
CA GLY A 2 21.53 24.08 -8.14
C GLY A 2 20.33 23.16 -8.37
N LYS A 3 19.27 23.65 -9.01
CA LYS A 3 18.22 22.77 -9.55
C LYS A 3 18.94 21.69 -10.38
N SER A 4 18.83 20.42 -9.98
CA SER A 4 19.08 19.33 -10.91
C SER A 4 18.20 19.64 -12.13
N SER A 5 18.82 19.98 -13.27
CA SER A 5 18.05 20.41 -14.44
C SER A 5 17.28 19.20 -14.95
N VAL A 6 16.02 19.08 -14.57
CA VAL A 6 15.07 18.15 -15.17
C VAL A 6 15.19 18.32 -16.69
N ASP A 7 15.44 17.22 -17.41
CA ASP A 7 15.64 17.25 -18.87
C ASP A 7 14.35 17.65 -19.58
N THR A 8 14.18 18.96 -19.67
CA THR A 8 12.98 19.62 -20.19
C THR A 8 12.85 19.35 -21.69
N THR A 9 13.96 19.15 -22.40
CA THR A 9 13.96 18.84 -23.84
C THR A 9 13.36 17.46 -24.09
N THR A 10 13.78 16.46 -23.33
CA THR A 10 13.23 15.09 -23.45
C THR A 10 11.77 15.04 -23.02
N ALA A 11 11.40 15.72 -21.93
CA ALA A 11 10.00 15.80 -21.49
C ALA A 11 9.08 16.48 -22.52
N ALA A 12 9.55 17.56 -23.16
CA ALA A 12 8.81 18.23 -24.23
C ALA A 12 8.54 17.31 -25.43
N ARG A 13 9.55 16.54 -25.87
CA ARG A 13 9.41 15.57 -26.97
C ARG A 13 8.40 14.47 -26.64
N ARG A 14 8.37 13.98 -25.40
CA ARG A 14 7.38 12.98 -24.94
C ARG A 14 5.96 13.53 -25.02
N LEU A 15 5.73 14.76 -24.56
CA LEU A 15 4.42 15.42 -24.64
C LEU A 15 4.00 15.69 -26.10
N GLU A 16 4.92 16.12 -26.96
CA GLU A 16 4.65 16.34 -28.38
C GLU A 16 4.24 15.03 -29.08
N ALA A 17 4.99 13.95 -28.87
CA ALA A 17 4.66 12.64 -29.41
C ALA A 17 3.28 12.16 -28.93
N LEU A 18 2.96 12.33 -27.64
CA LEU A 18 1.65 11.98 -27.10
C LEU A 18 0.52 12.81 -27.75
N ARG A 19 0.72 14.12 -27.97
CA ARG A 19 -0.26 14.99 -28.63
C ARG A 19 -0.54 14.59 -30.07
N LEU A 20 0.47 14.13 -30.81
CA LEU A 20 0.28 13.58 -32.15
C LEU A 20 -0.62 12.32 -32.11
N LEU A 21 -0.43 11.45 -31.12
CA LEU A 21 -1.30 10.29 -30.91
C LEU A 21 -2.72 10.68 -30.53
N LEU A 22 -2.91 11.71 -29.68
CA LEU A 22 -4.24 12.25 -29.37
C LEU A 22 -4.95 12.75 -30.63
N GLN A 23 -4.23 13.44 -31.52
CA GLN A 23 -4.78 13.89 -32.79
C GLN A 23 -5.17 12.71 -33.68
N ALA A 24 -4.31 11.70 -33.80
CA ALA A 24 -4.58 10.49 -34.59
C ALA A 24 -5.81 9.73 -34.09
N GLN A 25 -6.01 9.65 -32.77
CA GLN A 25 -7.16 8.98 -32.13
C GLN A 25 -8.39 9.89 -31.98
N GLN A 26 -8.34 11.12 -32.50
CA GLN A 26 -9.42 12.12 -32.38
C GLN A 26 -9.83 12.38 -30.91
N LEU A 27 -8.86 12.44 -30.01
CA LEU A 27 -9.05 12.75 -28.59
C LEU A 27 -8.71 14.22 -28.32
N ASP A 28 -9.42 14.84 -27.38
CA ASP A 28 -9.15 16.20 -26.90
C ASP A 28 -8.18 16.20 -25.71
N GLY A 29 -8.15 15.09 -24.97
CA GLY A 29 -7.17 14.83 -23.93
C GLY A 29 -7.15 13.37 -23.49
N ILE A 30 -6.21 13.03 -22.62
CA ILE A 30 -6.06 11.71 -22.00
C ILE A 30 -5.74 11.87 -20.51
N ILE A 31 -6.33 10.99 -19.69
CA ILE A 31 -5.95 10.84 -18.29
C ILE A 31 -4.81 9.84 -18.19
N VAL A 32 -3.76 10.21 -17.47
CA VAL A 32 -2.58 9.38 -17.24
C VAL A 32 -2.33 9.26 -15.74
N ASP A 33 -2.17 8.03 -15.29
CA ASP A 33 -1.85 7.66 -13.91
C ASP A 33 -0.76 6.58 -13.90
N ASP A 34 -0.12 6.39 -12.75
CA ASP A 34 0.85 5.31 -12.52
C ASP A 34 0.17 4.01 -12.01
N SER A 35 -1.16 4.01 -11.88
CA SER A 35 -1.97 2.87 -11.42
C SER A 35 -1.81 1.64 -12.32
N ASP A 36 -1.81 0.46 -11.69
CA ASP A 36 -1.94 -0.82 -12.38
C ASP A 36 -3.40 -1.32 -12.41
N ALA A 37 -3.63 -2.52 -12.94
CA ALA A 37 -4.96 -3.08 -13.10
C ALA A 37 -5.64 -3.58 -11.82
N HIS A 38 -4.96 -3.42 -10.67
CA HIS A 38 -5.33 -3.98 -9.38
C HIS A 38 -5.45 -2.91 -8.29
N GLY A 39 -5.20 -1.64 -8.61
CA GLY A 39 -5.22 -0.55 -7.64
C GLY A 39 -4.16 -0.73 -6.56
N SER A 40 -2.99 -1.27 -6.93
CA SER A 40 -1.82 -1.35 -6.04
C SER A 40 -1.39 0.06 -5.65
N GLU A 41 -0.99 0.25 -4.40
CA GLU A 41 -0.52 1.56 -3.94
C GLU A 41 0.82 1.95 -4.55
N ILE A 42 1.73 0.97 -4.65
CA ILE A 42 3.02 1.12 -5.32
C ILE A 42 3.07 0.10 -6.46
N PRO A 43 2.61 0.47 -7.66
CA PRO A 43 2.70 -0.37 -8.84
C PRO A 43 4.14 -0.63 -9.28
N ALA A 44 4.35 -1.69 -10.07
CA ALA A 44 5.64 -1.93 -10.70
C ALA A 44 6.03 -0.81 -11.67
N SER A 45 7.32 -0.60 -11.88
CA SER A 45 7.84 0.48 -12.75
C SER A 45 7.34 0.44 -14.19
N ALA A 46 6.92 -0.74 -14.68
CA ALA A 46 6.27 -0.90 -15.98
C ALA A 46 4.94 -0.13 -16.11
N PHE A 47 4.32 0.28 -15.00
CA PHE A 47 3.10 1.07 -14.95
C PHE A 47 3.35 2.58 -14.72
N ALA A 48 4.60 3.00 -14.53
CA ALA A 48 4.98 4.38 -14.12
C ALA A 48 4.89 5.42 -15.27
N ARG A 49 3.75 5.46 -15.97
CA ARG A 49 3.47 6.24 -17.18
C ARG A 49 3.39 7.74 -16.93
N ARG A 50 2.72 8.15 -15.84
CA ARG A 50 2.70 9.55 -15.39
C ARG A 50 4.12 9.97 -15.03
N THR A 51 4.84 9.17 -14.23
CA THR A 51 6.24 9.45 -13.88
C THR A 51 7.11 9.60 -15.14
N PHE A 52 6.96 8.71 -16.11
CA PHE A 52 7.69 8.78 -17.39
C PHE A 52 7.41 10.08 -18.16
N LEU A 53 6.17 10.55 -18.20
CA LEU A 53 5.82 11.78 -18.92
C LEU A 53 6.20 13.06 -18.17
N SER A 54 6.02 13.10 -16.85
CA SER A 54 6.11 14.33 -16.06
C SER A 54 7.38 14.45 -15.23
N SER A 55 8.20 13.40 -15.14
CA SER A 55 9.33 13.29 -14.20
C SER A 55 8.95 13.34 -12.71
N PHE A 56 7.68 13.52 -12.38
CA PHE A 56 7.19 13.52 -11.00
C PHE A 56 6.99 12.09 -10.49
N SER A 57 7.69 11.74 -9.41
CA SER A 57 7.77 10.39 -8.85
C SER A 57 7.00 10.17 -7.54
N GLY A 58 6.14 11.13 -7.13
CA GLY A 58 5.29 10.98 -5.95
C GLY A 58 4.26 9.86 -6.15
N SER A 59 3.89 9.13 -5.09
CA SER A 59 2.96 8.00 -5.26
C SER A 59 1.51 8.44 -5.50
N ASN A 60 1.11 9.63 -5.03
CA ASN A 60 -0.14 10.25 -5.44
C ASN A 60 0.11 11.26 -6.57
N GLY A 61 -0.58 11.10 -7.68
CA GLY A 61 -0.62 12.10 -8.74
C GLY A 61 -1.57 11.71 -9.87
N LEU A 62 -2.25 12.67 -10.48
CA LEU A 62 -3.11 12.41 -11.63
C LEU A 62 -2.81 13.42 -12.74
N ALA A 63 -2.43 12.94 -13.92
CA ALA A 63 -2.14 13.79 -15.06
C ALA A 63 -3.32 13.88 -16.03
N LEU A 64 -3.58 15.08 -16.53
CA LEU A 64 -4.41 15.32 -17.71
C LEU A 64 -3.55 15.96 -18.78
N VAL A 65 -3.38 15.27 -19.90
CA VAL A 65 -2.70 15.83 -21.09
C VAL A 65 -3.76 16.11 -22.15
N THR A 66 -3.88 17.38 -22.51
CA THR A 66 -4.71 17.84 -23.63
C THR A 66 -3.84 18.14 -24.84
N ARG A 67 -4.46 18.51 -25.95
CA ARG A 67 -3.74 18.96 -27.15
C ARG A 67 -2.82 20.16 -26.91
N GLU A 68 -3.11 20.99 -25.91
CA GLU A 68 -2.43 22.27 -25.69
C GLU A 68 -1.77 22.40 -24.31
N ALA A 69 -2.30 21.72 -23.29
CA ALA A 69 -1.85 21.84 -21.90
C ALA A 69 -1.60 20.47 -21.26
N ALA A 70 -0.72 20.42 -20.25
CA ALA A 70 -0.49 19.26 -19.39
C ALA A 70 -0.63 19.71 -17.92
N LEU A 71 -1.47 19.02 -17.16
CA LEU A 71 -1.80 19.35 -15.78
C LEU A 71 -1.52 18.14 -14.88
N LEU A 72 -1.03 18.37 -13.66
CA LEU A 72 -0.79 17.30 -12.67
C LEU A 72 -1.41 17.67 -11.32
N TRP A 73 -2.41 16.91 -10.89
CA TRP A 73 -2.97 17.00 -9.54
C TRP A 73 -2.17 16.15 -8.58
N THR A 74 -1.89 16.66 -7.38
CA THR A 74 -1.35 15.88 -6.26
C THR A 74 -1.82 16.50 -4.93
N ASP A 75 -1.64 15.80 -3.80
CA ASP A 75 -1.96 16.30 -2.46
C ASP A 75 -0.77 16.98 -1.75
N GLY A 76 -1.04 17.54 -0.58
CA GLY A 76 -0.10 18.35 0.20
C GLY A 76 1.23 17.67 0.54
N ARG A 77 1.28 16.33 0.58
CA ARG A 77 2.52 15.58 0.83
C ARG A 77 3.57 15.78 -0.26
N TYR A 78 3.14 16.21 -1.45
CA TYR A 78 3.95 16.21 -2.66
C TYR A 78 4.07 17.58 -3.34
N PHE A 79 3.55 18.67 -2.77
CA PHE A 79 3.61 19.99 -3.42
C PHE A 79 5.05 20.44 -3.69
N ALA A 80 5.91 20.41 -2.66
CA ALA A 80 7.32 20.79 -2.79
C ALA A 80 8.07 19.86 -3.76
N GLN A 81 7.82 18.55 -3.68
CA GLN A 81 8.42 17.57 -4.60
C GLN A 81 8.00 17.84 -6.05
N ALA A 82 6.72 18.12 -6.30
CA ALA A 82 6.21 18.38 -7.64
C ALA A 82 6.80 19.67 -8.24
N GLU A 83 6.94 20.73 -7.46
CA GLU A 83 7.59 21.97 -7.91
C GLU A 83 9.06 21.77 -8.29
N GLN A 84 9.75 20.81 -7.66
CA GLN A 84 11.14 20.49 -7.96
C GLN A 84 11.28 19.54 -9.17
N GLN A 85 10.35 18.60 -9.34
CA GLN A 85 10.47 17.52 -10.33
C GLN A 85 9.77 17.81 -11.66
N LEU A 86 8.74 18.67 -11.68
CA LEU A 86 8.03 18.98 -12.91
C LEU A 86 8.90 19.85 -13.85
N PRO A 87 9.02 19.47 -15.15
CA PRO A 87 9.75 20.26 -16.12
C PRO A 87 9.18 21.68 -16.25
N GLU A 88 10.06 22.68 -16.18
CA GLU A 88 9.70 24.10 -16.15
C GLU A 88 8.95 24.51 -17.43
N GLY A 89 7.81 25.17 -17.26
CA GLY A 89 6.98 25.68 -18.38
C GLY A 89 6.18 24.61 -19.15
N LEU A 90 6.32 23.31 -18.85
CA LEU A 90 5.59 22.25 -19.55
C LEU A 90 4.34 21.77 -18.81
N TRP A 91 4.36 21.77 -17.48
CA TRP A 91 3.29 21.24 -16.63
C TRP A 91 2.72 22.30 -15.70
N GLN A 92 1.40 22.31 -15.56
CA GLN A 92 0.71 23.07 -14.53
C GLN A 92 0.48 22.17 -13.30
N LEU A 93 1.12 22.52 -12.17
CA LEU A 93 0.85 21.86 -10.89
C LEU A 93 -0.52 22.28 -10.35
N MET A 94 -1.36 21.30 -10.08
CA MET A 94 -2.69 21.47 -9.49
C MET A 94 -2.65 20.96 -8.04
N LYS A 95 -2.56 21.88 -7.08
CA LYS A 95 -2.47 21.56 -5.65
C LYS A 95 -3.85 21.17 -5.09
N SER A 96 -4.14 19.88 -4.98
CA SER A 96 -5.44 19.36 -4.52
C SER A 96 -5.80 19.87 -3.13
N ASP A 97 -7.08 20.20 -2.93
CA ASP A 97 -7.64 20.72 -1.67
C ASP A 97 -6.92 21.98 -1.11
N PHE A 98 -6.18 22.69 -1.97
CA PHE A 98 -5.44 23.90 -1.60
C PHE A 98 -5.85 25.11 -2.44
N GLY A 99 -6.18 26.21 -1.76
CA GLY A 99 -6.60 27.46 -2.38
C GLY A 99 -7.85 27.30 -3.24
N ASN A 100 -7.86 27.94 -4.42
CA ASN A 100 -8.96 27.86 -5.39
C ASN A 100 -8.67 26.85 -6.52
N THR A 101 -7.79 25.87 -6.29
CA THR A 101 -7.43 24.88 -7.31
C THR A 101 -8.66 24.00 -7.62
N PRO A 102 -9.14 23.96 -8.88
CA PRO A 102 -10.29 23.12 -9.21
C PRO A 102 -9.91 21.64 -9.14
N THR A 103 -10.83 20.80 -8.66
CA THR A 103 -10.72 19.34 -8.82
C THR A 103 -10.75 18.95 -10.30
N LEU A 104 -10.32 17.74 -10.66
CA LEU A 104 -10.43 17.26 -12.05
C LEU A 104 -11.85 17.43 -12.60
N SER A 105 -12.87 17.06 -11.83
CA SER A 105 -14.27 17.18 -12.24
C SER A 105 -14.67 18.64 -12.48
N GLN A 106 -14.27 19.56 -11.59
CA GLN A 106 -14.53 20.99 -11.74
C GLN A 106 -13.79 21.57 -12.95
N PHE A 107 -12.51 21.22 -13.14
CA PHE A 107 -11.72 21.66 -14.28
C PHE A 107 -12.36 21.20 -15.60
N LEU A 108 -12.77 19.93 -15.68
CA LEU A 108 -13.47 19.40 -16.83
C LEU A 108 -14.80 20.12 -17.09
N LYS A 109 -15.58 20.49 -16.05
CA LYS A 109 -16.80 21.30 -16.22
C LYS A 109 -16.53 22.70 -16.74
N GLN A 110 -15.45 23.32 -16.27
CA GLN A 110 -15.00 24.65 -16.71
C GLN A 110 -14.43 24.66 -18.12
N ASN A 111 -14.05 23.49 -18.65
CA ASN A 111 -13.46 23.31 -19.98
C ASN A 111 -14.37 22.44 -20.89
N PRO A 112 -15.54 22.96 -21.33
CA PRO A 112 -16.51 22.22 -22.13
C PRO A 112 -16.01 21.87 -23.54
N GLN A 113 -14.94 22.51 -24.01
CA GLN A 113 -14.28 22.19 -25.28
C GLN A 113 -13.63 20.79 -25.27
N ILE A 114 -13.32 20.23 -24.10
CA ILE A 114 -12.84 18.85 -23.97
C ILE A 114 -14.06 17.93 -24.06
N ARG A 115 -14.27 17.27 -25.20
CA ARG A 115 -15.43 16.41 -25.46
C ARG A 115 -15.07 14.94 -25.52
N ARG A 116 -13.87 14.58 -25.94
CA ARG A 116 -13.40 13.19 -26.08
C ARG A 116 -12.17 12.96 -25.22
N LEU A 117 -12.34 12.28 -24.09
CA LEU A 117 -11.30 12.03 -23.10
C LEU A 117 -10.87 10.56 -23.15
N GLY A 118 -9.62 10.31 -23.50
CA GLY A 118 -9.02 8.98 -23.46
C GLY A 118 -8.74 8.51 -22.04
N ILE A 119 -8.92 7.22 -21.78
CA ILE A 119 -8.48 6.53 -20.57
C ILE A 119 -7.90 5.16 -20.92
N ASP A 120 -7.03 4.63 -20.07
CA ASP A 120 -6.67 3.21 -20.11
C ASP A 120 -7.67 2.41 -19.29
N GLY A 121 -8.46 1.56 -19.96
CA GLY A 121 -9.52 0.79 -19.32
C GLY A 121 -9.00 -0.19 -18.26
N PHE A 122 -7.77 -0.68 -18.40
CA PHE A 122 -7.21 -1.67 -17.48
C PHE A 122 -6.65 -1.02 -16.21
N SER A 123 -6.12 0.20 -16.26
CA SER A 123 -5.56 0.89 -15.08
C SER A 123 -6.51 1.91 -14.44
N THR A 124 -7.54 2.36 -15.15
CA THR A 124 -8.49 3.35 -14.61
C THR A 124 -9.43 2.69 -13.61
N SER A 125 -9.48 3.21 -12.38
CA SER A 125 -10.42 2.76 -11.35
C SER A 125 -11.83 3.33 -11.55
N LEU A 126 -12.83 2.68 -10.93
CA LEU A 126 -14.20 3.20 -10.93
C LEU A 126 -14.35 4.55 -10.23
N GLY A 127 -13.57 4.80 -9.17
CA GLY A 127 -13.57 6.08 -8.47
C GLY A 127 -13.21 7.23 -9.41
N LEU A 128 -12.13 7.05 -10.19
CA LEU A 128 -11.70 8.03 -11.19
C LEU A 128 -12.74 8.18 -12.32
N LEU A 129 -13.29 7.06 -12.82
CA LEU A 129 -14.35 7.12 -13.83
C LEU A 129 -15.58 7.89 -13.34
N ASN A 130 -15.96 7.73 -12.07
CA ASN A 130 -17.09 8.46 -11.48
C ASN A 130 -16.81 9.96 -11.38
N GLN A 131 -15.59 10.38 -11.00
CA GLN A 131 -15.22 11.81 -11.02
C GLN A 131 -15.34 12.42 -12.43
N ILE A 132 -14.97 11.66 -13.46
CA ILE A 132 -15.10 12.07 -14.86
C ILE A 132 -16.58 12.13 -15.28
N ARG A 133 -17.40 11.16 -14.85
CA ARG A 133 -18.86 11.15 -15.09
C ARG A 133 -19.56 12.34 -14.43
N ASP A 134 -19.15 12.71 -13.22
CA ASP A 134 -19.66 13.89 -12.51
C ASP A 134 -19.44 15.18 -13.31
N ALA A 135 -18.45 15.21 -14.22
CA ALA A 135 -18.18 16.31 -15.14
C ALA A 135 -19.03 16.28 -16.43
N GLY A 136 -20.00 15.37 -16.53
CA GLY A 136 -20.93 15.25 -17.65
C GLY A 136 -20.44 14.36 -18.79
N PHE A 137 -19.47 13.47 -18.54
CA PHE A 137 -19.02 12.51 -19.54
C PHE A 137 -19.76 11.17 -19.43
N SER A 138 -20.11 10.60 -20.57
CA SER A 138 -20.62 9.23 -20.69
C SER A 138 -19.57 8.31 -21.29
N LEU A 139 -19.53 7.05 -20.87
CA LEU A 139 -18.65 6.05 -21.48
C LEU A 139 -19.09 5.80 -22.92
N ALA A 140 -18.16 5.79 -23.88
CA ALA A 140 -18.45 5.42 -25.26
C ALA A 140 -18.97 3.97 -25.32
N ARG A 141 -20.12 3.72 -25.94
CA ARG A 141 -20.61 2.37 -26.22
C ARG A 141 -19.78 1.78 -27.35
N GLY A 142 -19.26 0.56 -27.17
CA GLY A 142 -18.51 -0.15 -28.22
C GLY A 142 -19.37 -0.38 -29.46
N ASP A 143 -18.77 -0.27 -30.63
CA ASP A 143 -19.33 -0.46 -31.98
C ASP A 143 -20.68 0.20 -32.29
N CYS A 144 -20.67 1.53 -32.37
CA CYS A 144 -21.75 2.27 -33.03
C CYS A 144 -21.47 2.41 -34.54
N THR A 145 -21.68 1.33 -35.29
CA THR A 145 -22.10 1.42 -36.72
C THR A 145 -23.59 1.74 -36.85
N THR A 146 -24.33 1.82 -35.74
CA THR A 146 -25.71 2.30 -35.72
C THR A 146 -25.77 3.71 -35.14
N GLN A 147 -25.82 4.69 -36.05
CA GLN A 147 -26.33 6.03 -35.80
C GLN A 147 -27.79 5.91 -35.35
N GLN A 148 -28.04 5.78 -34.05
CA GLN A 148 -29.28 6.27 -33.49
C GLN A 148 -28.95 7.53 -32.70
N GLU A 149 -29.11 8.64 -33.42
CA GLU A 149 -29.20 9.99 -32.90
C GLU A 149 -30.26 10.03 -31.79
N THR A 150 -29.83 9.93 -30.54
CA THR A 150 -30.58 10.56 -29.46
C THR A 150 -30.48 12.08 -29.68
N GLN A 151 -31.54 12.63 -30.24
CA GLN A 151 -31.72 14.07 -30.43
C GLN A 151 -31.51 14.80 -29.09
N GLY A 152 -30.41 15.54 -28.98
CA GLY A 152 -30.12 16.37 -27.81
C GLY A 152 -28.63 16.59 -27.50
N GLY A 153 -27.84 17.08 -28.47
CA GLY A 153 -26.45 17.53 -28.28
C GLY A 153 -25.40 16.41 -28.21
N ALA A 154 -24.32 16.51 -28.98
CA ALA A 154 -23.23 15.53 -28.95
C ALA A 154 -22.58 15.45 -27.55
N GLY A 155 -22.98 14.48 -26.74
CA GLY A 155 -22.51 14.33 -25.36
C GLY A 155 -20.98 14.18 -25.26
N ARG A 156 -20.41 14.55 -24.11
CA ARG A 156 -18.98 14.34 -23.82
C ARG A 156 -18.74 12.85 -23.58
N GLN A 157 -17.68 12.31 -24.16
CA GLN A 157 -17.39 10.87 -24.19
C GLN A 157 -16.06 10.54 -23.50
N VAL A 158 -16.09 9.55 -22.63
CA VAL A 158 -14.89 8.84 -22.17
C VAL A 158 -14.63 7.70 -23.15
N VAL A 159 -13.42 7.63 -23.69
CA VAL A 159 -12.99 6.64 -24.69
C VAL A 159 -11.97 5.72 -24.04
N PRO A 160 -12.35 4.50 -23.62
CA PRO A 160 -11.40 3.48 -23.19
C PRO A 160 -10.54 3.05 -24.38
N LEU A 161 -9.23 3.01 -24.18
CA LEU A 161 -8.26 2.65 -25.22
C LEU A 161 -7.78 1.22 -25.00
N ASP A 162 -7.71 0.44 -26.08
CA ASP A 162 -7.18 -0.94 -26.06
C ASP A 162 -5.65 -0.96 -25.90
N ARG A 163 -4.99 0.15 -26.27
CA ARG A 163 -3.56 0.38 -26.09
C ARG A 163 -3.34 1.68 -25.33
N ASN A 164 -2.41 1.65 -24.38
CA ASN A 164 -2.04 2.85 -23.66
C ASN A 164 -1.11 3.70 -24.54
N LEU A 165 -1.56 4.89 -24.94
CA LEU A 165 -0.78 5.78 -25.83
C LEU A 165 0.56 6.21 -25.22
N VAL A 166 0.68 6.21 -23.89
CA VAL A 166 1.96 6.50 -23.22
C VAL A 166 2.96 5.38 -23.45
N ASP A 167 2.51 4.13 -23.51
CA ASP A 167 3.39 2.99 -23.81
C ASP A 167 3.94 3.08 -25.25
N GLU A 168 3.17 3.63 -26.19
CA GLU A 168 3.65 3.89 -27.56
C GLU A 168 4.73 4.97 -27.60
N VAL A 169 4.60 6.02 -26.79
CA VAL A 169 5.64 7.06 -26.63
C VAL A 169 6.88 6.53 -25.90
N TRP A 170 6.67 5.67 -24.90
CA TRP A 170 7.75 5.06 -24.12
C TRP A 170 8.56 4.07 -24.95
N GLY A 171 7.87 3.33 -25.82
CA GLY A 171 8.47 2.40 -26.78
C GLY A 171 9.35 1.35 -26.09
N PRO A 172 10.50 0.98 -26.68
CA PRO A 172 11.34 -0.11 -26.18
C PRO A 172 12.06 0.21 -24.85
N GLN A 173 12.03 1.46 -24.37
CA GLN A 173 12.60 1.83 -23.07
C GLN A 173 11.65 1.54 -21.90
N LYS A 174 10.42 1.11 -22.18
CA LYS A 174 9.47 0.74 -21.13
C LYS A 174 9.99 -0.47 -20.35
N PRO A 175 10.04 -0.42 -19.01
CA PRO A 175 10.41 -1.57 -18.21
C PRO A 175 9.50 -2.76 -18.49
N SER A 176 10.07 -3.97 -18.48
CA SER A 176 9.31 -5.20 -18.56
C SER A 176 8.39 -5.34 -17.34
N TYR A 177 7.23 -5.96 -17.55
CA TYR A 177 6.40 -6.37 -16.42
C TYR A 177 7.16 -7.35 -15.51
N PRO A 178 6.93 -7.29 -14.19
CA PRO A 178 7.62 -8.18 -13.27
C PRO A 178 7.22 -9.63 -13.52
N ASN A 179 8.18 -10.52 -13.33
CA ASN A 179 8.06 -11.94 -13.62
C ASN A 179 8.51 -12.83 -12.44
N SER A 180 8.33 -12.35 -11.20
CA SER A 180 8.77 -13.06 -9.99
C SER A 180 8.11 -14.44 -9.83
N THR A 181 8.79 -15.37 -9.15
CA THR A 181 8.19 -16.68 -8.84
C THR A 181 7.03 -16.53 -7.85
N VAL A 182 5.90 -17.19 -8.13
CA VAL A 182 4.78 -17.32 -7.20
C VAL A 182 4.97 -18.58 -6.36
N TYR A 183 4.97 -18.44 -5.04
CA TYR A 183 5.29 -19.50 -4.09
C TYR A 183 4.27 -19.60 -2.95
N VAL A 184 4.27 -20.73 -2.24
CA VAL A 184 3.39 -20.99 -1.10
C VAL A 184 3.84 -20.21 0.13
N HIS A 185 2.90 -19.51 0.79
CA HIS A 185 3.14 -19.00 2.15
C HIS A 185 3.17 -20.20 3.12
N PRO A 186 4.26 -20.43 3.87
CA PRO A 186 4.39 -21.64 4.69
C PRO A 186 3.29 -21.82 5.73
N GLU A 187 2.87 -23.08 5.94
CA GLU A 187 1.79 -23.47 6.87
C GLU A 187 2.04 -23.01 8.31
N GLU A 188 3.30 -22.94 8.73
CA GLU A 188 3.71 -22.50 10.07
C GLU A 188 3.38 -21.03 10.35
N TYR A 189 3.35 -20.16 9.32
CA TYR A 189 3.14 -18.72 9.47
C TYR A 189 1.76 -18.23 9.01
N ARG A 190 1.12 -18.93 8.09
CA ARG A 190 -0.23 -18.54 7.63
C ARG A 190 -1.31 -18.99 8.61
N GLY A 191 -2.42 -18.26 8.64
CA GLY A 191 -3.61 -18.62 9.41
C GLY A 191 -4.37 -19.81 8.79
N LEU A 192 -5.55 -19.53 8.23
CA LEU A 192 -6.44 -20.56 7.67
C LEU A 192 -5.96 -21.10 6.32
N SER A 193 -6.33 -22.34 6.02
CA SER A 193 -6.21 -22.92 4.68
C SER A 193 -7.11 -22.19 3.66
N THR A 194 -6.79 -22.34 2.37
CA THR A 194 -7.53 -21.69 1.28
C THR A 194 -8.99 -22.13 1.29
N ARG A 195 -9.26 -23.43 1.45
CA ARG A 195 -10.63 -23.97 1.57
C ARG A 195 -11.44 -23.41 2.74
N GLU A 196 -10.81 -23.17 3.90
CA GLU A 196 -11.48 -22.58 5.06
C GLU A 196 -11.83 -21.11 4.81
N LYS A 197 -10.94 -20.38 4.15
CA LYS A 197 -11.17 -18.98 3.73
C LYS A 197 -12.28 -18.91 2.69
N VAL A 198 -12.29 -19.81 1.72
CA VAL A 198 -13.35 -19.95 0.71
C VAL A 198 -14.69 -20.26 1.38
N ALA A 199 -14.76 -21.19 2.33
CA ALA A 199 -16.00 -21.52 3.03
C ALA A 199 -16.62 -20.29 3.71
N ARG A 200 -15.83 -19.51 4.46
CA ARG A 200 -16.30 -18.25 5.08
C ARG A 200 -16.73 -17.20 4.06
N THR A 201 -16.01 -17.13 2.93
CA THR A 201 -16.32 -16.22 1.83
C THR A 201 -17.67 -16.58 1.18
N LEU A 202 -17.93 -17.87 0.96
CA LEU A 202 -19.19 -18.36 0.41
C LEU A 202 -20.38 -18.08 1.33
N GLU A 203 -20.22 -18.18 2.66
CA GLU A 203 -21.25 -17.79 3.61
C GLU A 203 -21.63 -16.30 3.48
N ALA A 204 -20.63 -15.43 3.30
CA ALA A 204 -20.87 -14.01 3.09
C ALA A 204 -21.53 -13.72 1.73
N MET A 205 -21.09 -14.40 0.66
CA MET A 205 -21.74 -14.32 -0.65
C MET A 205 -23.20 -14.78 -0.59
N ALA A 206 -23.50 -15.86 0.12
CA ALA A 206 -24.85 -16.36 0.28
C ALA A 206 -25.76 -15.37 1.02
N LYS A 207 -25.27 -14.70 2.07
CA LYS A 207 -26.01 -13.64 2.79
C LYS A 207 -26.38 -12.46 1.89
N GLU A 208 -25.51 -12.12 0.95
CA GLU A 208 -25.75 -11.04 -0.01
C GLU A 208 -26.55 -11.48 -1.25
N GLY A 209 -26.76 -12.79 -1.42
CA GLY A 209 -27.41 -13.37 -2.61
C GLY A 209 -26.58 -13.19 -3.87
N VAL A 210 -25.26 -13.41 -3.77
CA VAL A 210 -24.29 -13.29 -4.86
C VAL A 210 -23.83 -14.67 -5.33
N ASP A 211 -23.65 -14.82 -6.63
CA ASP A 211 -23.25 -16.08 -7.27
C ASP A 211 -21.77 -16.07 -7.66
N ILE A 212 -21.23 -14.89 -8.00
CA ILE A 212 -19.86 -14.68 -8.45
C ILE A 212 -19.19 -13.58 -7.61
N LEU A 213 -18.01 -13.87 -7.07
CA LEU A 213 -17.12 -12.89 -6.46
C LEU A 213 -15.83 -12.80 -7.28
N LEU A 214 -15.50 -11.60 -7.74
CA LEU A 214 -14.22 -11.32 -8.41
C LEU A 214 -13.33 -10.45 -7.52
N LEU A 215 -12.15 -10.97 -7.20
CA LEU A 215 -11.11 -10.27 -6.46
C LEU A 215 -10.09 -9.70 -7.44
N SER A 216 -9.87 -8.39 -7.37
CA SER A 216 -8.84 -7.68 -8.13
C SER A 216 -7.68 -7.20 -7.26
N SER A 217 -7.92 -6.87 -5.99
CA SER A 217 -6.83 -6.51 -5.07
C SER A 217 -5.89 -7.69 -4.87
N LEU A 218 -4.60 -7.46 -5.14
CA LEU A 218 -3.58 -8.52 -5.11
C LEU A 218 -3.37 -9.12 -3.71
N ASP A 219 -3.55 -8.32 -2.66
CA ASP A 219 -3.47 -8.77 -1.26
C ASP A 219 -4.63 -9.66 -0.86
N GLU A 220 -5.82 -9.46 -1.42
CA GLU A 220 -6.96 -10.35 -1.23
C GLU A 220 -6.74 -11.70 -1.94
N VAL A 221 -6.23 -11.68 -3.17
CA VAL A 221 -5.90 -12.89 -3.93
C VAL A 221 -4.81 -13.69 -3.20
N ALA A 222 -3.74 -13.02 -2.78
CA ALA A 222 -2.64 -13.63 -2.03
C ALA A 222 -3.10 -14.20 -0.67
N TRP A 223 -3.96 -13.47 0.06
CA TRP A 223 -4.50 -13.97 1.32
C TRP A 223 -5.44 -15.16 1.12
N LEU A 224 -6.37 -15.09 0.16
CA LEU A 224 -7.34 -16.16 -0.08
C LEU A 224 -6.65 -17.48 -0.47
N THR A 225 -5.64 -17.40 -1.34
CA THR A 225 -4.94 -18.57 -1.90
C THR A 225 -3.74 -19.05 -1.09
N ASN A 226 -3.32 -18.29 -0.07
CA ASN A 226 -2.07 -18.52 0.66
C ASN A 226 -0.82 -18.58 -0.22
N LEU A 227 -0.82 -17.86 -1.33
CA LEU A 227 0.34 -17.69 -2.20
C LEU A 227 0.95 -16.29 -2.03
N ARG A 228 2.22 -16.16 -2.40
CA ARG A 228 2.97 -14.90 -2.36
C ARG A 228 3.85 -14.77 -3.60
N GLY A 229 4.31 -13.55 -3.86
CA GLY A 229 5.25 -13.22 -4.93
C GLY A 229 6.08 -12.00 -4.57
N SER A 230 6.61 -11.29 -5.56
CA SER A 230 7.34 -10.04 -5.36
C SER A 230 7.21 -9.11 -6.57
N ASP A 231 6.01 -9.02 -7.13
CA ASP A 231 5.76 -8.24 -8.34
C ASP A 231 5.65 -6.74 -8.09
N PRO A 232 4.71 -6.25 -7.24
CA PRO A 232 4.79 -4.87 -6.77
C PRO A 232 6.00 -4.69 -5.84
N PRO A 233 6.72 -3.57 -5.93
CA PRO A 233 7.77 -3.24 -4.98
C PRO A 233 7.26 -3.31 -3.53
N ASN A 234 8.11 -3.81 -2.63
CA ASN A 234 7.88 -3.82 -1.18
C ASN A 234 6.67 -4.63 -0.67
N SER A 235 5.90 -5.26 -1.56
CA SER A 235 4.72 -6.03 -1.21
C SER A 235 4.87 -7.46 -1.72
N PRO A 236 4.67 -8.50 -0.87
CA PRO A 236 4.89 -9.89 -1.24
C PRO A 236 3.73 -10.46 -2.09
N LEU A 237 3.36 -9.74 -3.14
CA LEU A 237 2.18 -9.96 -3.97
C LEU A 237 2.57 -10.32 -5.40
N PHE A 238 1.61 -10.82 -6.18
CA PHE A 238 1.81 -11.24 -7.57
C PHE A 238 0.61 -10.85 -8.42
N TYR A 239 0.86 -10.39 -9.65
CA TYR A 239 -0.21 -9.96 -10.56
C TYR A 239 -1.20 -11.09 -10.82
N SER A 240 -2.44 -10.91 -10.37
CA SER A 240 -3.44 -11.96 -10.39
C SER A 240 -4.88 -11.46 -10.20
N TYR A 241 -5.84 -12.24 -10.68
CA TYR A 241 -7.25 -12.16 -10.29
C TYR A 241 -7.68 -13.47 -9.65
N ALA A 242 -8.69 -13.44 -8.78
CA ALA A 242 -9.36 -14.66 -8.32
C ALA A 242 -10.87 -14.56 -8.52
N LEU A 243 -11.45 -15.57 -9.15
CA LEU A 243 -12.89 -15.68 -9.39
C LEU A 243 -13.44 -16.84 -8.56
N LEU A 244 -14.30 -16.53 -7.60
CA LEU A 244 -15.02 -17.50 -6.79
C LEU A 244 -16.46 -17.61 -7.29
N VAL A 245 -16.82 -18.81 -7.72
CA VAL A 245 -18.16 -19.16 -8.20
C VAL A 245 -18.84 -20.05 -7.17
N ARG A 246 -19.98 -19.60 -6.68
CA ARG A 246 -20.83 -20.36 -5.75
C ARG A 246 -21.65 -21.40 -6.52
N GLY A 247 -21.69 -22.63 -6.05
CA GLY A 247 -22.60 -23.64 -6.57
C GLY A 247 -24.00 -23.56 -5.98
N PRO A 248 -24.93 -24.41 -6.46
CA PRO A 248 -26.31 -24.42 -5.99
C PRO A 248 -26.37 -24.73 -4.49
N LEU A 249 -27.31 -24.09 -3.79
CA LEU A 249 -27.64 -24.41 -2.40
C LEU A 249 -28.17 -25.84 -2.37
N GLU A 250 -27.35 -26.82 -1.96
CA GLU A 250 -27.88 -28.16 -1.73
C GLU A 250 -28.92 -28.10 -0.59
N THR A 251 -30.17 -28.39 -0.92
CA THR A 251 -31.17 -28.79 0.07
C THR A 251 -30.64 -30.05 0.75
N SER A 252 -30.27 -29.91 2.02
CA SER A 252 -29.96 -30.96 2.98
C SER A 252 -30.53 -32.34 2.61
N ARG A 253 -29.62 -33.32 2.44
CA ARG A 253 -29.80 -34.79 2.27
C ARG A 253 -29.35 -35.32 0.90
N GLY A 254 -28.04 -35.36 0.67
CA GLY A 254 -27.43 -36.18 -0.37
C GLY A 254 -25.98 -36.44 -0.02
N THR A 255 -25.57 -37.71 -0.01
CA THR A 255 -24.16 -38.10 0.16
C THR A 255 -23.33 -37.53 -0.98
N GLN A 256 -22.27 -36.79 -0.66
CA GLN A 256 -21.26 -36.34 -1.64
C GLN A 256 -20.81 -37.53 -2.50
N LYS A 257 -21.12 -37.50 -3.79
CA LYS A 257 -20.55 -38.42 -4.79
C LYS A 257 -19.40 -37.70 -5.48
N GLY A 258 -18.16 -38.02 -5.08
CA GLY A 258 -16.92 -37.63 -5.77
C GLY A 258 -16.19 -36.42 -5.16
N ASN A 259 -14.90 -36.29 -5.49
CA ASN A 259 -13.98 -35.21 -5.09
C ASN A 259 -14.34 -33.81 -5.67
N ALA A 260 -15.59 -33.58 -6.08
CA ALA A 260 -16.00 -32.33 -6.73
C ALA A 260 -16.54 -31.35 -5.70
N TRP A 261 -15.91 -30.18 -5.58
CA TRP A 261 -16.34 -29.11 -4.68
C TRP A 261 -17.66 -28.49 -5.15
N PRO A 262 -18.55 -28.03 -4.24
CA PRO A 262 -19.80 -27.35 -4.60
C PRO A 262 -19.58 -25.88 -5.00
N TRP A 263 -18.36 -25.51 -5.35
CA TRP A 263 -17.93 -24.17 -5.75
C TRP A 263 -16.72 -24.31 -6.68
N ARG A 264 -16.32 -23.23 -7.36
CA ARG A 264 -15.08 -23.17 -8.16
C ARG A 264 -14.30 -21.92 -7.81
N LEU A 265 -13.00 -22.07 -7.56
CA LEU A 265 -12.06 -20.97 -7.37
C LEU A 265 -11.06 -20.99 -8.52
N LEU A 266 -11.10 -19.99 -9.38
CA LEU A 266 -10.17 -19.82 -10.48
C LEU A 266 -9.16 -18.74 -10.10
N LEU A 267 -7.87 -19.07 -10.12
CA LEU A 267 -6.76 -18.15 -9.96
C LEU A 267 -6.18 -17.82 -11.34
N TYR A 268 -6.26 -16.56 -11.74
CA TYR A 268 -5.71 -16.06 -12.99
C TYR A 268 -4.36 -15.43 -12.72
N THR A 269 -3.28 -16.03 -13.18
CA THR A 269 -1.91 -15.49 -13.13
C THR A 269 -1.07 -16.19 -14.21
N ASP A 270 0.17 -15.78 -14.45
CA ASP A 270 1.05 -16.47 -15.40
C ASP A 270 1.40 -17.88 -14.87
N PRO A 271 0.90 -18.97 -15.50
CA PRO A 271 1.10 -20.32 -14.98
C PRO A 271 2.55 -20.80 -15.04
N SER A 272 3.39 -20.15 -15.86
CA SER A 272 4.81 -20.49 -15.98
C SER A 272 5.61 -20.07 -14.75
N ARG A 273 5.12 -19.08 -13.99
CA ARG A 273 5.79 -18.50 -12.82
C ARG A 273 5.38 -19.13 -11.50
N VAL A 274 4.33 -19.95 -11.48
CA VAL A 274 3.86 -20.65 -10.28
C VAL A 274 4.73 -21.87 -10.03
N SER A 275 5.34 -21.94 -8.84
CA SER A 275 6.23 -23.04 -8.45
C SER A 275 5.50 -24.38 -8.43
N THR A 276 6.24 -25.48 -8.52
CA THR A 276 5.68 -26.83 -8.45
C THR A 276 4.95 -27.06 -7.13
N GLU A 277 5.50 -26.58 -6.02
CA GLU A 277 4.86 -26.68 -4.70
C GLU A 277 3.57 -25.86 -4.66
N ALA A 278 3.55 -24.65 -5.24
CA ALA A 278 2.36 -23.82 -5.31
C ALA A 278 1.25 -24.42 -6.18
N LYS A 279 1.60 -25.06 -7.30
CA LYS A 279 0.65 -25.80 -8.14
C LYS A 279 0.02 -26.97 -7.37
N ALA A 280 0.84 -27.76 -6.68
CA ALA A 280 0.36 -28.87 -5.86
C ALA A 280 -0.53 -28.41 -4.70
N GLU A 281 -0.18 -27.29 -4.06
CA GLU A 281 -1.00 -26.70 -2.99
C GLU A 281 -2.35 -26.18 -3.50
N LEU A 282 -2.38 -25.51 -4.67
CA LEU A 282 -3.64 -25.08 -5.29
C LEU A 282 -4.55 -26.28 -5.60
N GLU A 283 -3.99 -27.35 -6.16
CA GLU A 283 -4.74 -28.58 -6.48
C GLU A 283 -5.33 -29.22 -5.20
N LYS A 284 -4.51 -29.36 -4.15
CA LYS A 284 -4.93 -29.85 -2.83
C LYS A 284 -6.06 -29.01 -2.23
N GLU A 285 -6.02 -27.69 -2.42
CA GLU A 285 -7.00 -26.75 -1.89
C GLU A 285 -8.23 -26.54 -2.80
N GLY A 286 -8.28 -27.21 -3.96
CA GLY A 286 -9.41 -27.11 -4.90
C GLY A 286 -9.44 -25.85 -5.76
N ALA A 287 -8.32 -25.15 -5.88
CA ALA A 287 -8.16 -23.96 -6.71
C ALA A 287 -7.61 -24.33 -8.10
N ILE A 288 -8.07 -23.62 -9.13
CA ILE A 288 -7.82 -23.94 -10.53
C ILE A 288 -7.00 -22.81 -11.14
N LEU A 289 -5.83 -23.13 -11.67
CA LEU A 289 -4.93 -22.15 -12.29
C LEU A 289 -5.33 -21.86 -13.73
N ARG A 290 -5.42 -20.58 -14.09
CA ARG A 290 -5.76 -20.06 -15.42
C ARG A 290 -4.74 -19.00 -15.84
N PRO A 291 -4.46 -18.82 -17.15
CA PRO A 291 -3.68 -17.69 -17.64
C PRO A 291 -4.29 -16.34 -17.26
N TYR A 292 -3.45 -15.35 -16.98
CA TYR A 292 -3.89 -14.02 -16.49
C TYR A 292 -4.87 -13.33 -17.45
N GLU A 293 -4.62 -13.44 -18.75
CA GLU A 293 -5.35 -12.76 -19.82
C GLU A 293 -6.78 -13.33 -20.04
N GLU A 294 -7.03 -14.57 -19.60
CA GLU A 294 -8.30 -15.27 -19.82
C GLU A 294 -9.41 -14.80 -18.87
N VAL A 295 -9.10 -13.98 -17.86
CA VAL A 295 -10.10 -13.48 -16.89
C VAL A 295 -11.28 -12.78 -17.57
N SER A 296 -11.03 -12.02 -18.64
CA SER A 296 -12.07 -11.27 -19.34
C SER A 296 -12.98 -12.19 -20.17
N SER A 297 -12.39 -13.13 -20.91
CA SER A 297 -13.14 -14.09 -21.73
C SER A 297 -13.94 -15.06 -20.88
N ASP A 298 -13.35 -15.56 -19.78
CA ASP A 298 -14.00 -16.50 -18.87
C ASP A 298 -15.19 -15.82 -18.20
N LEU A 299 -15.02 -14.58 -17.73
CA LEU A 299 -16.10 -13.81 -17.11
C LEU A 299 -17.24 -13.53 -18.09
N GLN A 300 -16.94 -13.14 -19.33
CA GLN A 300 -17.96 -12.95 -20.39
C GLN A 300 -18.73 -14.24 -20.68
N LEU A 301 -18.05 -15.39 -20.72
CA LEU A 301 -18.69 -16.68 -20.96
C LEU A 301 -19.62 -17.06 -19.81
N LEU A 302 -19.16 -16.90 -18.57
CA LEU A 302 -19.93 -17.27 -17.38
C LEU A 302 -21.19 -16.41 -17.20
N LEU A 303 -21.10 -15.10 -17.43
CA LEU A 303 -22.26 -14.20 -17.32
C LEU A 303 -23.33 -14.47 -18.39
N ASN A 304 -22.92 -14.98 -19.56
CA ASN A 304 -23.82 -15.27 -20.68
C ASN A 304 -24.25 -16.75 -20.76
N TRP A 305 -23.79 -17.60 -19.83
CA TRP A 305 -23.95 -19.05 -19.91
C TRP A 305 -25.41 -19.50 -19.97
N GLU A 306 -26.29 -18.93 -19.14
CA GLU A 306 -27.69 -19.33 -19.09
C GLU A 306 -28.46 -18.90 -20.35
N ALA A 307 -28.23 -17.67 -20.83
CA ALA A 307 -28.79 -17.18 -22.08
C ALA A 307 -28.37 -18.06 -23.28
N ARG A 308 -27.08 -18.46 -23.33
CA ARG A 308 -26.55 -19.37 -24.35
C ARG A 308 -27.16 -20.77 -24.25
N SER A 309 -27.24 -21.32 -23.04
CA SER A 309 -27.80 -22.64 -22.77
C SER A 309 -29.28 -22.72 -23.15
N HIS A 310 -30.03 -21.65 -22.90
CA HIS A 310 -31.43 -21.54 -23.32
C HIS A 310 -31.57 -21.50 -24.85
N HIS A 311 -30.79 -20.66 -25.52
CA HIS A 311 -30.82 -20.55 -26.98
C HIS A 311 -30.52 -21.88 -27.69
N GLN A 312 -29.52 -22.63 -27.21
CA GLN A 312 -29.21 -23.97 -27.75
C GLN A 312 -30.36 -24.97 -27.58
N ARG A 313 -31.12 -24.88 -26.48
CA ARG A 313 -32.29 -25.76 -26.25
C ARG A 313 -33.42 -25.43 -27.22
N GLU A 314 -33.63 -24.15 -27.52
CA GLU A 314 -34.65 -23.72 -28.49
C GLU A 314 -34.27 -24.08 -29.94
N GLN A 315 -33.02 -23.86 -30.36
CA GLN A 315 -32.54 -24.28 -31.69
C GLN A 315 -32.68 -25.80 -31.90
N LYS A 316 -32.35 -26.61 -30.89
CA LYS A 316 -32.52 -28.08 -30.96
C LYS A 316 -33.98 -28.52 -31.04
N LYS A 317 -34.92 -27.73 -30.51
CA LYS A 317 -36.37 -27.98 -30.67
C LYS A 317 -36.85 -27.64 -32.08
N GLU A 318 -36.30 -26.60 -32.71
CA GLU A 318 -36.63 -26.21 -34.09
C GLU A 318 -36.06 -27.17 -35.14
N ASP A 319 -34.87 -27.74 -34.93
CA ASP A 319 -34.19 -28.65 -35.86
C ASP A 319 -34.78 -30.08 -35.95
N GLY A 320 -35.89 -30.36 -35.26
CA GLY A 320 -36.66 -31.60 -35.44
C GLY A 320 -35.93 -32.91 -35.09
N ARG A 321 -34.78 -32.86 -34.40
CA ARG A 321 -34.10 -34.08 -33.91
C ARG A 321 -34.88 -34.65 -32.72
N GLN A 322 -35.28 -35.91 -32.88
CA GLN A 322 -36.21 -36.64 -32.01
C GLN A 322 -35.88 -36.54 -30.51
N GLN A 323 -36.96 -36.49 -29.72
CA GLN A 323 -37.06 -36.46 -28.26
C GLN A 323 -36.29 -37.54 -27.46
N GLN A 324 -35.54 -38.44 -28.10
CA GLN A 324 -34.88 -39.57 -27.41
C GLN A 324 -33.52 -39.24 -26.78
N ASP A 325 -32.88 -38.12 -27.11
CA ASP A 325 -31.63 -37.66 -26.45
C ASP A 325 -31.85 -36.62 -25.33
N LEU A 326 -33.11 -36.29 -25.00
CA LEU A 326 -33.44 -35.30 -23.96
C LEU A 326 -33.14 -35.77 -22.52
N GLN A 327 -32.61 -36.98 -22.32
CA GLN A 327 -32.20 -37.50 -21.01
C GLN A 327 -30.76 -37.21 -20.61
N GLN A 328 -29.90 -36.72 -21.51
CA GLN A 328 -28.62 -36.14 -21.11
C GLN A 328 -28.81 -34.66 -20.77
N GLN A 329 -29.37 -34.39 -19.59
CA GLN A 329 -29.37 -33.05 -19.01
C GLN A 329 -27.91 -32.59 -18.88
N ARG A 330 -27.44 -31.70 -19.77
CA ARG A 330 -26.22 -30.94 -19.48
C ARG A 330 -26.43 -30.26 -18.12
N PRO A 331 -25.48 -30.37 -17.18
CA PRO A 331 -25.66 -29.83 -15.85
C PRO A 331 -25.92 -28.32 -15.95
N ALA A 332 -26.98 -27.86 -15.30
CA ALA A 332 -27.36 -26.45 -15.26
C ALA A 332 -26.64 -25.74 -14.10
N GLY A 333 -26.35 -24.45 -14.27
CA GLY A 333 -25.73 -23.59 -13.25
C GLY A 333 -24.25 -23.29 -13.48
N LEU A 334 -23.72 -22.32 -12.74
CA LEU A 334 -22.39 -21.75 -12.97
C LEU A 334 -21.23 -22.71 -12.75
N VAL A 335 -21.34 -23.65 -11.81
CA VAL A 335 -20.28 -24.65 -11.59
C VAL A 335 -20.09 -25.52 -12.84
N ALA A 336 -21.19 -25.92 -13.48
CA ALA A 336 -21.16 -26.66 -14.73
C ALA A 336 -20.63 -25.82 -15.89
N ALA A 337 -20.90 -24.51 -15.90
CA ALA A 337 -20.34 -23.58 -16.88
C ALA A 337 -18.81 -23.54 -16.79
N VAL A 338 -18.27 -23.44 -15.57
CA VAL A 338 -16.83 -23.53 -15.33
C VAL A 338 -16.28 -24.90 -15.75
N ASP A 339 -16.92 -26.01 -15.40
CA ASP A 339 -16.45 -27.34 -15.80
C ASP A 339 -16.42 -27.51 -17.33
N SER A 340 -17.42 -26.96 -18.02
CA SER A 340 -17.46 -26.92 -19.49
C SER A 340 -16.30 -26.12 -20.06
N LEU A 341 -16.05 -24.92 -19.51
CA LEU A 341 -14.94 -24.05 -19.89
C LEU A 341 -13.59 -24.76 -19.74
N LEU A 342 -13.37 -25.46 -18.61
CA LEU A 342 -12.13 -26.19 -18.34
C LEU A 342 -11.93 -27.42 -19.22
N SER A 343 -13.02 -28.04 -19.70
CA SER A 343 -12.97 -29.20 -20.60
C SER A 343 -12.70 -28.85 -22.07
N GLY A 344 -12.45 -27.57 -22.39
CA GLY A 344 -12.26 -27.09 -23.76
C GLY A 344 -13.57 -26.96 -24.55
N GLY A 345 -14.71 -26.89 -23.85
CA GLY A 345 -16.01 -26.64 -24.47
C GLY A 345 -16.09 -25.23 -25.03
N ASP A 346 -16.14 -25.13 -26.36
CA ASP A 346 -16.51 -23.96 -27.19
C ASP A 346 -15.42 -22.92 -27.54
N SER A 347 -14.38 -23.36 -28.26
CA SER A 347 -13.53 -22.47 -29.07
C SER A 347 -14.10 -22.11 -30.46
N HIS A 348 -15.29 -22.60 -30.83
CA HIS A 348 -15.81 -22.53 -32.20
C HIS A 348 -17.32 -22.24 -32.34
N LEU A 349 -17.93 -21.38 -31.52
CA LEU A 349 -19.36 -21.03 -31.71
C LEU A 349 -19.59 -19.52 -31.86
N GLN A 350 -20.38 -19.18 -32.88
CA GLN A 350 -20.75 -17.82 -33.31
C GLN A 350 -21.43 -16.99 -32.21
N GLU A 351 -21.30 -15.66 -32.33
CA GLU A 351 -22.04 -14.67 -31.54
C GLU A 351 -23.56 -14.95 -31.57
N PRO A 352 -24.27 -14.79 -30.44
CA PRO A 352 -25.71 -15.02 -30.40
C PRO A 352 -26.45 -13.96 -31.24
N SER A 353 -27.36 -14.40 -32.13
CA SER A 353 -28.36 -13.53 -32.76
C SER A 353 -29.51 -13.20 -31.79
N PRO A 354 -30.17 -12.04 -31.92
CA PRO A 354 -30.99 -11.48 -30.86
C PRO A 354 -32.43 -12.00 -30.97
N LYS A 355 -32.91 -12.77 -29.99
CA LYS A 355 -34.34 -12.97 -29.69
C LYS A 355 -34.54 -13.74 -28.37
N LEU A 356 -34.04 -13.17 -27.28
CA LEU A 356 -34.66 -13.38 -25.97
C LEU A 356 -35.56 -12.17 -25.70
N THR A 357 -36.72 -12.35 -25.07
CA THR A 357 -37.46 -11.18 -24.59
C THR A 357 -36.61 -10.48 -23.53
N ARG A 358 -36.65 -9.14 -23.48
CA ARG A 358 -35.86 -8.34 -22.52
C ARG A 358 -36.09 -8.76 -21.06
N GLN A 359 -37.23 -9.38 -20.77
CA GLN A 359 -37.61 -9.84 -19.45
C GLN A 359 -36.95 -11.20 -19.10
N GLU A 360 -36.96 -12.17 -20.02
CA GLU A 360 -36.31 -13.48 -19.84
C GLU A 360 -34.78 -13.35 -19.77
N ALA A 361 -34.18 -12.45 -20.56
CA ALA A 361 -32.74 -12.19 -20.54
C ALA A 361 -32.25 -11.62 -19.20
N VAL A 362 -33.09 -10.84 -18.51
CA VAL A 362 -32.77 -10.23 -17.20
C VAL A 362 -32.95 -11.21 -16.05
N GLU A 363 -33.88 -12.16 -16.15
CA GLU A 363 -34.13 -13.17 -15.11
C GLU A 363 -33.00 -14.21 -14.99
N THR A 364 -32.29 -14.51 -16.09
CA THR A 364 -31.17 -15.49 -16.17
C THR A 364 -29.77 -14.91 -15.90
N GLN A 365 -29.65 -13.61 -15.61
CA GLN A 365 -28.36 -12.99 -15.34
C GLN A 365 -27.90 -13.24 -13.89
N GLN A 366 -26.59 -13.44 -13.71
CA GLN A 366 -25.99 -13.78 -12.41
C GLN A 366 -25.82 -12.54 -11.52
N ALA A 367 -25.79 -12.75 -10.20
CA ALA A 367 -25.41 -11.70 -9.25
C ALA A 367 -23.89 -11.71 -9.01
N ALA A 368 -23.25 -10.56 -9.19
CA ALA A 368 -21.81 -10.39 -9.07
C ALA A 368 -21.43 -9.42 -7.95
N TRP A 369 -20.34 -9.71 -7.25
CA TRP A 369 -19.68 -8.82 -6.29
C TRP A 369 -18.26 -8.55 -6.74
N LEU A 370 -17.94 -7.28 -6.91
CA LEU A 370 -16.61 -6.79 -7.23
C LEU A 370 -16.00 -6.02 -6.07
N ASP A 371 -14.69 -6.12 -5.98
CA ASP A 371 -13.83 -5.18 -5.27
C ASP A 371 -14.02 -3.73 -5.76
N PRO A 372 -14.09 -2.72 -4.87
CA PRO A 372 -14.18 -1.30 -5.27
C PRO A 372 -13.00 -0.79 -6.12
N LYS A 373 -11.82 -1.43 -6.02
CA LYS A 373 -10.63 -1.09 -6.80
C LYS A 373 -10.64 -1.65 -8.23
N ILE A 374 -11.71 -2.36 -8.61
CA ILE A 374 -11.82 -2.95 -9.94
C ILE A 374 -11.63 -1.89 -11.05
N ASN A 375 -10.94 -2.28 -12.11
CA ASN A 375 -10.72 -1.41 -13.25
C ASN A 375 -11.94 -1.33 -14.18
N VAL A 376 -11.97 -0.30 -15.03
CA VAL A 376 -13.06 -0.04 -15.96
C VAL A 376 -13.25 -1.17 -16.97
N ALA A 377 -12.17 -1.79 -17.47
CA ALA A 377 -12.24 -2.85 -18.48
C ALA A 377 -13.05 -4.04 -17.96
N ILE A 378 -12.73 -4.53 -16.76
CA ILE A 378 -13.46 -5.63 -16.14
C ILE A 378 -14.86 -5.21 -15.72
N HIS A 379 -15.03 -4.02 -15.11
CA HIS A 379 -16.35 -3.54 -14.71
C HIS A 379 -17.34 -3.48 -15.88
N ARG A 380 -16.89 -3.12 -17.09
CA ARG A 380 -17.75 -3.10 -18.29
C ARG A 380 -18.33 -4.46 -18.63
N ILE A 381 -17.61 -5.55 -18.37
CA ILE A 381 -18.06 -6.92 -18.64
C ILE A 381 -19.20 -7.31 -17.71
N VAL A 382 -19.09 -6.94 -16.43
CA VAL A 382 -20.06 -7.30 -15.37
C VAL A 382 -21.15 -6.27 -15.16
N ALA A 383 -21.08 -5.11 -15.83
CA ALA A 383 -22.06 -4.02 -15.70
C ALA A 383 -23.49 -4.44 -16.09
N GLU A 384 -23.61 -5.48 -16.92
CA GLU A 384 -24.89 -6.04 -17.36
C GLU A 384 -25.38 -7.18 -16.45
N SER A 385 -24.72 -7.46 -15.33
CA SER A 385 -25.19 -8.45 -14.34
C SER A 385 -26.56 -8.07 -13.76
N ARG A 386 -27.40 -9.06 -13.44
CA ARG A 386 -28.74 -8.87 -12.84
C ARG A 386 -28.67 -8.03 -11.57
N ARG A 387 -27.64 -8.30 -10.78
CA ARG A 387 -27.30 -7.56 -9.57
C ARG A 387 -25.79 -7.41 -9.50
N LEU A 388 -25.33 -6.17 -9.39
CA LEU A 388 -23.92 -5.86 -9.22
C LEU A 388 -23.70 -5.18 -7.87
N ILE A 389 -22.84 -5.75 -7.05
CA ILE A 389 -22.38 -5.17 -5.80
C ILE A 389 -20.93 -4.71 -5.99
N VAL A 390 -20.68 -3.43 -5.73
CA VAL A 390 -19.33 -2.86 -5.67
C VAL A 390 -19.12 -2.29 -4.27
N LYS A 391 -18.50 -3.09 -3.39
CA LYS A 391 -18.21 -2.74 -1.99
C LYS A 391 -17.06 -3.60 -1.48
N ASP A 392 -16.41 -3.22 -0.38
CA ASP A 392 -15.34 -4.01 0.22
C ASP A 392 -15.74 -5.48 0.35
N THR A 393 -14.91 -6.37 -0.17
CA THR A 393 -15.24 -7.80 -0.31
C THR A 393 -15.26 -8.47 1.08
N PRO A 394 -15.90 -9.65 1.22
CA PRO A 394 -15.79 -10.41 2.46
C PRO A 394 -14.34 -10.83 2.78
N VAL A 395 -13.47 -10.92 1.78
CA VAL A 395 -12.04 -11.24 1.94
C VAL A 395 -11.30 -10.06 2.56
N ALA A 396 -11.52 -8.84 2.05
CA ALA A 396 -10.96 -7.61 2.62
C ALA A 396 -11.33 -7.44 4.10
N VAL A 397 -12.61 -7.64 4.42
CA VAL A 397 -13.11 -7.53 5.80
C VAL A 397 -12.54 -8.63 6.70
N ALA A 398 -12.42 -9.86 6.19
CA ALA A 398 -11.90 -10.99 6.96
C ALA A 398 -10.41 -10.82 7.31
N LYS A 399 -9.57 -10.49 6.32
CA LYS A 399 -8.11 -10.37 6.53
C LYS A 399 -7.70 -9.18 7.40
N ALA A 400 -8.54 -8.15 7.47
CA ALA A 400 -8.33 -7.02 8.36
C ALA A 400 -8.29 -7.42 9.85
N CYS A 401 -8.95 -8.53 10.23
CA CYS A 401 -8.96 -9.08 11.59
C CYS A 401 -8.14 -10.38 11.64
N LYS A 402 -6.91 -10.29 12.13
CA LYS A 402 -5.95 -11.40 12.17
C LYS A 402 -6.40 -12.47 13.16
N GLY A 403 -6.27 -13.73 12.75
CA GLY A 403 -6.45 -14.87 13.65
C GLY A 403 -5.31 -14.98 14.67
N GLU A 404 -5.44 -15.90 15.62
CA GLU A 404 -4.45 -16.11 16.70
C GLU A 404 -3.04 -16.37 16.16
N ARG A 405 -2.91 -17.24 15.15
CA ARG A 405 -1.62 -17.56 14.53
C ARG A 405 -0.99 -16.37 13.81
N GLU A 406 -1.80 -15.61 13.05
CA GLU A 406 -1.34 -14.41 12.37
C GLU A 406 -0.92 -13.33 13.38
N LEU A 407 -1.68 -13.12 14.46
CA LEU A 407 -1.31 -12.18 15.52
C LEU A 407 -0.02 -12.58 16.24
N LYS A 408 0.16 -13.88 16.51
CA LYS A 408 1.41 -14.40 17.06
C LYS A 408 2.59 -14.14 16.12
N GLY A 409 2.40 -14.38 14.82
CA GLY A 409 3.39 -14.05 13.80
C GLY A 409 3.73 -12.55 13.79
N MET A 410 2.73 -11.67 13.83
CA MET A 410 2.95 -10.22 13.90
C MET A 410 3.78 -9.85 15.13
N VAL A 411 3.47 -10.41 16.30
CA VAL A 411 4.27 -10.21 17.53
C VAL A 411 5.73 -10.63 17.30
N GLU A 412 5.97 -11.82 16.76
CA GLU A 412 7.33 -12.33 16.49
C GLU A 412 8.07 -11.47 15.45
N ALA A 413 7.39 -11.02 14.39
CA ALA A 413 7.97 -10.10 13.40
C ALA A 413 8.43 -8.79 14.04
N HIS A 414 7.66 -8.22 14.96
CA HIS A 414 8.02 -6.96 15.62
C HIS A 414 9.12 -7.12 16.67
N GLU A 415 9.25 -8.30 17.29
CA GLU A 415 10.41 -8.61 18.14
C GLU A 415 11.69 -8.72 17.31
N GLU A 416 11.62 -9.35 16.15
CA GLU A 416 12.73 -9.43 15.19
C GLU A 416 13.12 -8.04 14.65
N ASP A 417 12.13 -7.22 14.30
CA ASP A 417 12.35 -5.86 13.83
C ASP A 417 12.87 -4.94 14.94
N GLY A 418 12.40 -5.11 16.18
CA GLY A 418 12.93 -4.41 17.34
C GLY A 418 14.40 -4.73 17.61
N VAL A 419 14.83 -5.99 17.41
CA VAL A 419 16.26 -6.36 17.45
C VAL A 419 17.03 -5.69 16.31
N ALA A 420 16.47 -5.64 15.10
CA ALA A 420 17.11 -4.97 13.95
C ALA A 420 17.32 -3.47 14.21
N LEU A 421 16.29 -2.79 14.71
CA LEU A 421 16.33 -1.35 14.98
C LEU A 421 17.23 -1.03 16.17
N ALA A 422 17.23 -1.83 17.24
CA ALA A 422 18.19 -1.68 18.33
C ALA A 422 19.64 -1.86 17.85
N THR A 423 19.88 -2.83 16.95
CA THR A 423 21.18 -3.04 16.32
C THR A 423 21.60 -1.85 15.46
N PHE A 424 20.69 -1.34 14.63
CA PHE A 424 20.92 -0.17 13.80
C PHE A 424 21.22 1.09 14.63
N PHE A 425 20.39 1.42 15.63
CA PHE A 425 20.59 2.63 16.43
C PHE A 425 21.84 2.55 17.31
N CYS A 426 22.17 1.36 17.84
CA CYS A 426 23.44 1.12 18.53
C CYS A 426 24.63 1.35 17.59
N TRP A 427 24.58 0.79 16.38
CA TRP A 427 25.60 1.04 15.35
C TRP A 427 25.70 2.51 14.98
N PHE A 428 24.57 3.18 14.78
CA PHE A 428 24.54 4.57 14.32
C PHE A 428 25.20 5.52 15.32
N GLU A 429 24.89 5.41 16.61
CA GLU A 429 25.59 6.18 17.66
C GLU A 429 27.09 5.86 17.71
N LYS A 430 27.46 4.57 17.65
CA LYS A 430 28.86 4.15 17.67
C LYS A 430 29.63 4.70 16.46
N GLN A 431 28.99 4.74 15.29
CA GLN A 431 29.59 5.26 14.06
C GLN A 431 29.75 6.79 14.10
N LEU A 432 28.78 7.53 14.66
CA LEU A 432 28.92 8.98 14.87
C LEU A 432 30.12 9.31 15.75
N LEU A 433 30.29 8.59 16.87
CA LEU A 433 31.44 8.74 17.76
C LEU A 433 32.76 8.37 17.06
N ALA A 434 32.77 7.29 16.28
CA ALA A 434 33.95 6.88 15.51
C ALA A 434 34.36 7.97 14.49
N ASN A 435 33.38 8.54 13.79
CA ASN A 435 33.61 9.64 12.85
C ASN A 435 34.14 10.90 13.56
N ALA A 436 33.59 11.26 14.73
CA ALA A 436 34.06 12.41 15.51
C ALA A 436 35.51 12.23 15.99
N ARG A 437 35.86 11.04 16.48
CA ARG A 437 37.24 10.71 16.89
C ARG A 437 38.20 10.73 15.70
N ALA A 438 37.79 10.21 14.55
CA ALA A 438 38.59 10.26 13.33
C ALA A 438 38.80 11.70 12.85
N ALA A 439 37.81 12.58 12.99
CA ALA A 439 37.96 14.00 12.66
C ALA A 439 38.95 14.71 13.59
N ALA A 440 39.02 14.33 14.87
CA ALA A 440 39.98 14.87 15.83
C ALA A 440 41.44 14.44 15.54
N THR A 441 41.65 13.26 14.96
CA THR A 441 43.00 12.74 14.65
C THR A 441 43.53 13.15 13.26
N GLN A 442 42.67 13.63 12.35
CA GLN A 442 42.98 13.98 10.95
C GLN A 442 43.75 15.32 10.76
N GLN A 443 44.71 15.66 11.63
CA GLN A 443 45.70 16.71 11.32
C GLN A 443 46.71 16.30 10.21
N GLN A 444 46.60 15.10 9.63
CA GLN A 444 47.37 14.61 8.47
C GLN A 444 46.47 13.86 7.48
N GLU A 445 46.83 13.83 6.18
CA GLU A 445 46.06 13.15 5.13
C GLU A 445 45.88 11.65 5.43
N PRO A 446 44.67 11.09 5.29
CA PRO A 446 44.40 9.70 5.63
C PRO A 446 45.04 8.72 4.64
N LEU A 447 45.62 7.63 5.15
CA LEU A 447 46.11 6.51 4.32
C LEU A 447 44.94 5.80 3.59
N PRO A 448 45.19 5.06 2.50
CA PRO A 448 44.18 4.26 1.83
C PRO A 448 43.59 3.20 2.78
N GLY A 449 42.29 3.33 3.10
CA GLY A 449 41.60 2.48 4.09
C GLY A 449 41.34 3.15 5.44
N GLU A 450 41.99 4.28 5.72
CA GLU A 450 41.74 5.13 6.89
C GLU A 450 40.79 6.27 6.52
N GLY A 451 39.82 6.63 7.37
CA GLY A 451 38.94 7.78 7.17
C GLY A 451 37.49 7.62 7.62
N GLU A 452 36.69 8.66 7.42
CA GLU A 452 35.30 8.75 7.87
C GLU A 452 34.36 7.83 7.08
N CYS A 453 33.42 7.17 7.77
CA CYS A 453 32.27 6.52 7.13
C CYS A 453 31.26 7.61 6.77
N ILE A 454 30.93 7.75 5.48
CA ILE A 454 30.03 8.80 5.01
C ILE A 454 28.60 8.46 5.44
N LEU A 455 28.01 9.28 6.31
CA LEU A 455 26.65 9.14 6.81
C LEU A 455 25.72 10.13 6.11
N THR A 456 25.10 9.70 5.03
CA THR A 456 23.99 10.39 4.37
C THR A 456 22.64 9.78 4.73
N GLU A 457 21.57 10.50 4.43
CA GLU A 457 20.20 9.98 4.47
C GLU A 457 20.07 8.65 3.70
N PHE A 458 20.64 8.55 2.49
CA PHE A 458 20.62 7.32 1.70
C PHE A 458 21.38 6.17 2.37
N THR A 459 22.59 6.42 2.89
CA THR A 459 23.39 5.37 3.53
C THR A 459 22.79 4.89 4.85
N LEU A 460 22.08 5.77 5.59
CA LEU A 460 21.37 5.36 6.81
C LEU A 460 20.15 4.50 6.49
N LYS A 461 19.42 4.81 5.41
CA LYS A 461 18.43 3.88 4.84
C LYS A 461 19.05 2.50 4.55
N GLU A 462 20.19 2.46 3.84
CA GLU A 462 20.84 1.19 3.50
C GLU A 462 21.27 0.40 4.75
N ALA A 463 21.76 1.10 5.78
CA ALA A 463 22.20 0.48 7.01
C ALA A 463 21.06 -0.12 7.84
N VAL A 464 19.87 0.51 7.90
CA VAL A 464 18.72 -0.10 8.60
C VAL A 464 18.17 -1.30 7.84
N ASP A 465 18.13 -1.24 6.51
CA ASP A 465 17.69 -2.35 5.66
C ASP A 465 18.63 -3.56 5.84
N ALA A 466 19.96 -3.32 5.86
CA ALA A 466 20.97 -4.34 6.12
C ALA A 466 20.88 -4.93 7.54
N ALA A 467 20.49 -4.13 8.55
CA ALA A 467 20.28 -4.64 9.90
C ALA A 467 19.12 -5.65 9.95
N ARG A 468 18.00 -5.39 9.27
CA ARG A 468 16.85 -6.31 9.18
C ARG A 468 17.24 -7.63 8.52
N GLU A 469 17.99 -7.56 7.43
CA GLU A 469 18.48 -8.75 6.73
C GLU A 469 19.44 -9.59 7.60
N ALA A 470 20.36 -8.93 8.31
CA ALA A 470 21.34 -9.62 9.16
C ALA A 470 20.69 -10.30 10.39
N THR A 471 19.66 -9.70 10.97
CA THR A 471 19.10 -10.17 12.24
C THR A 471 18.10 -11.31 12.07
N CYS A 472 17.39 -11.40 10.92
CA CYS A 472 16.31 -12.37 10.70
C CYS A 472 16.35 -13.04 9.32
N SER A 473 16.48 -14.37 9.28
CA SER A 473 16.43 -15.16 8.03
C SER A 473 15.05 -15.24 7.38
N LEU A 474 14.00 -14.86 8.12
CA LEU A 474 12.62 -14.80 7.64
C LEU A 474 12.28 -13.45 7.00
N PHE A 475 13.20 -12.49 6.99
CA PHE A 475 13.08 -11.22 6.27
C PHE A 475 13.01 -11.47 4.75
N ARG A 476 12.16 -10.72 4.05
CA ARG A 476 11.87 -10.87 2.62
C ARG A 476 11.96 -9.55 1.86
N GLY A 477 12.55 -8.52 2.47
CA GLY A 477 12.66 -7.17 1.93
C GLY A 477 11.87 -6.15 2.75
N THR A 478 12.04 -4.88 2.43
CA THR A 478 11.37 -3.79 3.14
C THR A 478 9.88 -3.70 2.77
N SER A 479 9.04 -3.31 3.73
CA SER A 479 7.57 -3.17 3.53
C SER A 479 7.18 -1.90 2.79
N PHE A 480 8.10 -0.94 2.69
CA PHE A 480 8.06 0.24 1.81
C PHE A 480 9.50 0.78 1.64
N THR A 481 9.69 1.81 0.82
CA THR A 481 11.00 2.47 0.71
C THR A 481 11.27 3.28 1.98
N SER A 482 12.26 2.88 2.77
CA SER A 482 12.64 3.55 4.02
C SER A 482 12.88 5.05 3.81
N ILE A 483 12.20 5.85 4.62
CA ILE A 483 12.35 7.30 4.70
C ILE A 483 13.42 7.57 5.74
N SER A 484 14.51 8.18 5.31
CA SER A 484 15.61 8.61 6.16
C SER A 484 15.88 10.05 5.82
N CYS A 485 15.74 10.97 6.78
CA CYS A 485 15.89 12.40 6.50
C CYS A 485 16.53 13.16 7.66
N PHE A 486 17.18 14.28 7.33
CA PHE A 486 17.71 15.24 8.29
C PHE A 486 17.03 16.60 8.15
N GLY A 487 16.92 17.33 9.27
CA GLY A 487 16.52 18.74 9.28
C GLY A 487 15.24 19.01 8.48
N SER A 488 15.32 19.94 7.52
CA SER A 488 14.19 20.38 6.70
C SER A 488 13.60 19.27 5.83
N ASN A 489 14.38 18.25 5.44
CA ASN A 489 13.85 17.09 4.72
C ASN A 489 12.88 16.27 5.58
N CYS A 490 12.97 16.34 6.91
CA CYS A 490 12.01 15.71 7.81
C CYS A 490 10.61 16.33 7.73
N ALA A 491 10.47 17.56 7.23
CA ALA A 491 9.17 18.19 7.00
C ALA A 491 8.39 17.56 5.82
N LEU A 492 9.07 16.80 4.95
CA LEU A 492 8.45 16.10 3.83
C LEU A 492 8.00 14.72 4.31
N ALA A 493 6.70 14.56 4.56
CA ALA A 493 6.14 13.34 5.16
C ALA A 493 6.58 12.04 4.46
N HIS A 494 6.72 12.07 3.13
CA HIS A 494 7.10 10.95 2.26
C HIS A 494 8.47 11.19 1.55
N TYR A 495 9.42 11.85 2.23
CA TYR A 495 10.77 12.06 1.68
C TYR A 495 11.40 10.75 1.21
N ARG A 496 12.11 10.78 0.07
CA ARG A 496 12.87 9.63 -0.41
C ARG A 496 14.32 10.03 -0.58
N PRO A 497 15.24 9.44 0.21
CA PRO A 497 16.65 9.75 0.06
C PRO A 497 17.17 9.28 -1.30
N ASP A 498 17.95 10.13 -1.96
CA ASP A 498 18.62 9.83 -3.23
C ASP A 498 20.14 9.93 -3.06
N PRO A 499 20.94 9.01 -3.63
CA PRO A 499 22.39 9.01 -3.46
C PRO A 499 23.10 10.33 -3.84
N LYS A 500 22.52 11.11 -4.75
CA LYS A 500 23.10 12.35 -5.29
C LYS A 500 22.63 13.60 -4.56
N THR A 501 21.42 13.58 -3.99
CA THR A 501 20.82 14.76 -3.33
C THR A 501 20.69 14.62 -1.82
N SER A 502 21.04 13.47 -1.24
CA SER A 502 20.97 13.27 0.21
C SER A 502 21.87 14.23 0.97
N LEU A 503 21.34 14.75 2.08
CA LEU A 503 22.13 15.48 3.07
C LEU A 503 23.07 14.52 3.83
N GLN A 504 24.13 15.07 4.41
CA GLN A 504 25.17 14.32 5.12
C GLN A 504 25.35 14.81 6.57
N LEU A 505 25.55 13.90 7.51
CA LEU A 505 25.98 14.22 8.87
C LEU A 505 27.51 14.36 8.95
N LYS A 506 27.96 15.38 9.68
CA LYS A 506 29.35 15.55 10.08
C LYS A 506 29.43 15.63 11.59
N ALA A 507 30.22 14.74 12.19
CA ALA A 507 30.44 14.67 13.63
C ALA A 507 31.85 15.16 13.99
N SER A 508 31.98 15.87 15.11
CA SER A 508 33.24 16.32 15.69
C SER A 508 33.14 16.35 17.22
N LEU A 509 34.28 16.40 17.91
CA LEU A 509 34.31 16.59 19.37
C LEU A 509 34.45 18.07 19.70
N SER A 510 33.69 18.57 20.68
CA SER A 510 33.78 19.96 21.15
C SER A 510 34.90 20.13 22.17
N GLU A 511 35.73 21.17 22.05
CA GLU A 511 36.66 21.57 23.11
C GLU A 511 35.99 22.53 24.11
N PRO A 512 36.29 22.45 25.43
CA PRO A 512 37.25 21.56 26.10
C PRO A 512 36.63 20.26 26.68
N GLY A 513 35.49 19.78 26.17
CA GLY A 513 34.65 18.79 26.86
C GLY A 513 34.42 17.44 26.17
N ASP A 514 35.08 17.15 25.04
CA ASP A 514 34.89 15.93 24.22
C ASP A 514 33.42 15.61 23.84
N GLY A 515 32.50 16.56 24.00
CA GLY A 515 31.08 16.38 23.67
C GLY A 515 30.87 16.23 22.17
N LEU A 516 30.02 15.30 21.75
CA LEU A 516 29.69 15.10 20.34
C LEU A 516 28.93 16.30 19.78
N CYS A 517 29.50 16.93 18.75
CA CYS A 517 28.86 17.95 17.95
C CYS A 517 28.51 17.38 16.57
N VAL A 518 27.23 17.41 16.21
CA VAL A 518 26.73 16.90 14.93
C VAL A 518 26.14 18.05 14.11
N THR A 519 26.61 18.20 12.88
CA THR A 519 26.12 19.19 11.91
C THR A 519 25.60 18.49 10.66
N VAL A 520 24.63 19.09 9.99
CA VAL A 520 24.12 18.62 8.70
C VAL A 520 24.78 19.42 7.58
N ARG A 521 25.23 18.72 6.54
CA ARG A 521 25.94 19.23 5.36
C ARG A 521 25.16 18.92 4.10
N GLY A 522 25.43 19.67 3.05
CA GLY A 522 24.81 19.49 1.75
C GLY A 522 25.33 18.25 1.04
N PRO A 523 24.73 17.91 -0.12
CA PRO A 523 25.18 16.78 -0.91
C PRO A 523 26.67 16.86 -1.22
N GLY A 524 27.38 15.73 -1.07
CA GLY A 524 28.84 15.67 -1.20
C GLY A 524 29.63 16.27 -0.04
N GLY A 525 28.98 16.60 1.08
CA GLY A 525 29.63 17.09 2.31
C GLY A 525 29.91 18.59 2.34
N GLY A 526 29.44 19.35 1.34
CA GLY A 526 29.62 20.79 1.26
C GLY A 526 28.86 21.57 2.36
N VAL A 527 29.29 22.80 2.62
CA VAL A 527 28.57 23.71 3.53
C VAL A 527 27.23 24.10 2.90
N LEU A 528 26.15 24.02 3.68
CA LEU A 528 24.83 24.47 3.23
C LEU A 528 24.73 26.00 3.24
N ALA A 529 23.90 26.55 2.35
CA ALA A 529 23.59 27.98 2.32
C ALA A 529 22.67 28.41 3.49
N GLN A 530 21.99 27.47 4.13
CA GLN A 530 21.15 27.65 5.31
C GLN A 530 21.54 26.59 6.35
N GLU A 531 21.50 26.93 7.64
CA GLU A 531 21.83 25.99 8.70
C GLU A 531 20.69 24.99 8.90
N GLU A 532 20.99 23.71 8.70
CA GLU A 532 20.07 22.59 8.95
C GLU A 532 20.20 22.10 10.39
N THR A 533 19.08 21.69 10.98
CA THR A 533 19.08 21.11 12.33
C THR A 533 19.38 19.62 12.27
N PRO A 534 20.15 19.05 13.23
CA PRO A 534 20.46 17.62 13.25
C PRO A 534 19.30 16.80 13.86
N VAL A 535 18.06 17.16 13.50
CA VAL A 535 16.89 16.28 13.65
C VAL A 535 17.06 15.16 12.65
N PHE A 536 16.84 13.92 13.08
CA PHE A 536 16.86 12.74 12.24
C PHE A 536 15.52 12.01 12.37
N LEU A 537 14.84 11.80 11.25
CA LEU A 537 13.62 11.00 11.19
C LEU A 537 13.90 9.77 10.34
N LEU A 538 13.56 8.60 10.92
CA LEU A 538 13.63 7.32 10.24
C LEU A 538 12.25 6.66 10.31
N ASP A 539 11.63 6.49 9.16
CA ASP A 539 10.42 5.71 8.99
C ASP A 539 10.72 4.54 8.05
N SER A 540 10.56 3.32 8.57
CA SER A 540 10.99 2.12 7.87
C SER A 540 10.32 0.86 8.40
N GLY A 541 10.12 -0.14 7.55
CA GLY A 541 9.52 -1.41 7.93
C GLY A 541 10.01 -2.60 7.10
N GLY A 542 9.66 -3.80 7.55
CA GLY A 542 10.08 -5.06 6.95
C GLY A 542 8.92 -5.99 6.61
N GLN A 543 9.11 -6.78 5.55
CA GLN A 543 8.31 -7.96 5.25
C GLN A 543 9.02 -9.18 5.82
N TYR A 544 8.33 -9.91 6.68
CA TYR A 544 8.78 -11.17 7.25
C TYR A 544 7.76 -12.25 6.89
N LEU A 545 8.18 -13.51 6.73
CA LEU A 545 7.22 -14.60 6.51
C LEU A 545 6.11 -14.66 7.59
N MET A 546 6.40 -14.17 8.79
CA MET A 546 5.51 -14.12 9.94
C MET A 546 4.76 -12.79 10.11
N GLY A 547 4.98 -11.76 9.29
CA GLY A 547 4.27 -10.49 9.45
C GLY A 547 4.88 -9.31 8.69
N THR A 548 4.18 -8.18 8.71
CA THR A 548 4.66 -6.91 8.13
C THR A 548 4.84 -5.90 9.25
N THR A 549 5.94 -5.15 9.23
CA THR A 549 6.22 -4.10 10.23
C THR A 549 6.22 -2.72 9.61
N ASP A 550 5.96 -1.72 10.45
CA ASP A 550 6.01 -0.30 10.15
C ASP A 550 6.38 0.48 11.42
N VAL A 551 7.31 1.42 11.33
CA VAL A 551 7.80 2.16 12.49
C VAL A 551 8.60 3.40 12.10
N THR A 552 8.13 4.51 12.66
CA THR A 552 8.83 5.79 12.65
C THR A 552 9.42 6.17 14.01
N ARG A 553 10.69 6.61 14.02
CA ARG A 553 11.32 7.30 15.15
C ARG A 553 11.93 8.62 14.69
N THR A 554 11.68 9.67 15.47
CA THR A 554 12.36 10.96 15.35
C THR A 554 13.34 11.14 16.51
N LEU A 555 14.55 11.57 16.19
CA LEU A 555 15.71 11.75 17.06
C LEU A 555 16.27 13.16 16.89
N HIS A 556 16.97 13.66 17.90
CA HIS A 556 17.85 14.82 17.78
C HIS A 556 19.29 14.42 18.11
N LEU A 557 20.22 14.74 17.22
CA LEU A 557 21.64 14.36 17.33
C LEU A 557 22.54 15.52 17.83
N GLY A 558 21.99 16.72 17.98
CA GLY A 558 22.64 17.90 18.58
C GLY A 558 21.82 18.46 19.76
N GLN A 559 21.83 19.78 19.99
CA GLN A 559 20.97 20.41 21.01
C GLN A 559 19.59 20.81 20.43
N PRO A 560 18.47 20.24 20.92
CA PRO A 560 17.15 20.59 20.42
C PRO A 560 16.70 21.96 20.91
N THR A 561 16.01 22.70 20.05
CA THR A 561 15.35 23.97 20.38
C THR A 561 14.07 23.73 21.18
N GLU A 562 13.60 24.77 21.88
CA GLU A 562 12.33 24.71 22.62
C GLU A 562 11.13 24.42 21.71
N GLU A 563 11.12 24.96 20.49
CA GLU A 563 10.07 24.67 19.50
C GLU A 563 10.07 23.19 19.08
N GLN A 564 11.25 22.61 18.84
CA GLN A 564 11.37 21.18 18.50
C GLN A 564 10.92 20.29 19.65
N LYS A 565 11.26 20.63 20.91
CA LYS A 565 10.82 19.88 22.08
C LYS A 565 9.31 19.98 22.29
N GLU A 566 8.73 21.17 22.15
CA GLU A 566 7.27 21.36 22.27
C GLU A 566 6.55 20.54 21.20
N ALA A 567 6.95 20.68 19.93
CA ALA A 567 6.35 19.93 18.83
C ALA A 567 6.47 18.41 19.02
N TYR A 568 7.65 17.92 19.42
CA TYR A 568 7.87 16.49 19.68
C TYR A 568 6.98 15.97 20.78
N THR A 569 6.89 16.72 21.87
CA THR A 569 6.13 16.31 23.04
C THR A 569 4.63 16.32 22.75
N LEU A 570 4.12 17.27 21.95
CA LEU A 570 2.72 17.26 21.53
C LEU A 570 2.39 16.05 20.64
N VAL A 571 3.29 15.70 19.71
CA VAL A 571 3.15 14.48 18.89
C VAL A 571 3.19 13.22 19.75
N LEU A 572 4.13 13.14 20.70
CA LEU A 572 4.24 12.04 21.66
C LEU A 572 2.97 11.89 22.50
N LYS A 573 2.42 12.99 23.01
CA LYS A 573 1.14 12.99 23.75
C LYS A 573 0.00 12.47 22.89
N GLY A 574 -0.04 12.85 21.60
CA GLY A 574 -1.02 12.29 20.66
C GLY A 574 -0.89 10.77 20.50
N MET A 575 0.34 10.27 20.36
CA MET A 575 0.62 8.84 20.21
C MET A 575 0.23 8.07 21.47
N ILE A 576 0.63 8.56 22.66
CA ILE A 576 0.28 7.96 23.95
C ILE A 576 -1.23 8.02 24.18
N GLY A 577 -1.85 9.17 23.92
CA GLY A 577 -3.27 9.41 24.14
C GLY A 577 -4.16 8.42 23.39
N LEU A 578 -3.82 8.10 22.14
CA LEU A 578 -4.53 7.07 21.39
C LEU A 578 -4.13 5.65 21.82
N SER A 579 -2.85 5.37 22.02
CA SER A 579 -2.35 4.03 22.38
C SER A 579 -2.84 3.55 23.74
N ALA A 580 -3.01 4.46 24.71
CA ALA A 580 -3.49 4.15 26.06
C ALA A 580 -5.03 4.09 26.17
N GLN A 581 -5.76 4.50 25.13
CA GLN A 581 -7.20 4.65 25.22
C GLN A 581 -7.93 3.30 25.21
N LYS A 582 -8.90 3.16 26.13
CA LYS A 582 -9.96 2.14 26.03
C LYS A 582 -11.19 2.75 25.36
N PHE A 583 -11.72 2.13 24.32
CA PHE A 583 -12.80 2.67 23.50
C PHE A 583 -13.90 1.64 23.28
N PRO A 584 -15.17 2.05 23.12
CA PRO A 584 -16.28 1.10 23.08
C PRO A 584 -16.28 0.29 21.77
N GLU A 585 -16.61 -1.01 21.85
CA GLU A 585 -16.73 -1.90 20.69
C GLU A 585 -17.74 -1.34 19.67
N GLY A 586 -17.43 -1.42 18.38
CA GLY A 586 -18.20 -0.78 17.30
C GLY A 586 -17.79 0.66 16.99
N SER A 587 -16.71 1.16 17.62
CA SER A 587 -16.08 2.43 17.21
C SER A 587 -15.41 2.31 15.84
N ARG A 588 -15.34 3.41 15.12
CA ARG A 588 -14.69 3.54 13.81
C ARG A 588 -13.53 4.53 13.87
N GLY A 589 -12.60 4.42 12.92
CA GLY A 589 -11.39 5.25 12.84
C GLY A 589 -11.60 6.75 13.07
N PRO A 590 -12.52 7.42 12.35
CA PRO A 590 -12.72 8.85 12.50
C PRO A 590 -13.15 9.30 13.91
N GLN A 591 -13.77 8.41 14.70
CA GLN A 591 -14.21 8.74 16.04
C GLN A 591 -13.05 8.81 17.04
N ILE A 592 -11.97 8.05 16.79
CA ILE A 592 -10.82 7.96 17.70
C ILE A 592 -9.60 8.74 17.18
N ASP A 593 -9.58 9.16 15.90
CA ASP A 593 -8.51 9.96 15.29
C ASP A 593 -8.22 11.27 16.04
N ALA A 594 -9.27 11.98 16.48
CA ALA A 594 -9.14 13.25 17.19
C ALA A 594 -8.37 13.13 18.53
N LEU A 595 -8.29 11.94 19.13
CA LEU A 595 -7.56 11.70 20.37
C LEU A 595 -6.04 11.92 20.21
N ALA A 596 -5.51 11.68 19.02
CA ALA A 596 -4.11 11.95 18.71
C ALA A 596 -3.88 13.43 18.35
N ARG A 597 -4.84 14.09 17.71
CA ARG A 597 -4.72 15.48 17.24
C ARG A 597 -4.91 16.53 18.31
N GLN A 598 -5.71 16.25 19.34
CA GLN A 598 -6.18 17.24 20.31
C GLN A 598 -5.05 18.11 20.92
N HIS A 599 -3.86 17.54 21.12
CA HIS A 599 -2.73 18.26 21.71
C HIS A 599 -2.14 19.30 20.75
N LEU A 600 -2.02 18.98 19.46
CA LEU A 600 -1.62 19.92 18.42
C LEU A 600 -2.71 20.97 18.16
N TRP A 601 -3.99 20.55 18.12
CA TRP A 601 -5.12 21.46 17.92
C TRP A 601 -5.21 22.55 19.00
N ASN A 602 -4.90 22.23 20.26
CA ASN A 602 -4.85 23.21 21.35
C ASN A 602 -3.75 24.28 21.16
N LYS A 603 -2.87 24.12 20.18
CA LYS A 603 -1.83 25.08 19.77
C LYS A 603 -2.08 25.66 18.38
N GLY A 604 -3.20 25.33 17.73
CA GLY A 604 -3.48 25.73 16.35
C GLY A 604 -2.63 25.00 15.30
N LEU A 605 -2.08 23.83 15.65
CA LEU A 605 -1.25 23.00 14.79
C LEU A 605 -2.02 21.75 14.35
N ASP A 606 -1.62 21.13 13.23
CA ASP A 606 -2.19 19.87 12.74
C ASP A 606 -1.18 19.12 11.84
N TYR A 607 -1.55 17.93 11.36
CA TYR A 607 -0.82 17.15 10.35
C TYR A 607 -1.75 16.68 9.23
N LEU A 608 -1.23 16.69 7.99
CA LEU A 608 -2.01 16.55 6.77
C LEU A 608 -2.20 15.09 6.28
N HIS A 609 -2.11 14.12 7.18
CA HIS A 609 -2.35 12.70 6.90
C HIS A 609 -3.25 12.06 7.98
N GLY A 610 -3.69 10.80 7.77
CA GLY A 610 -4.42 10.05 8.79
C GLY A 610 -3.54 9.72 10.01
N THR A 611 -4.15 9.46 11.17
CA THR A 611 -3.40 9.03 12.36
C THR A 611 -2.92 7.58 12.26
N GLY A 612 -3.55 6.76 11.41
CA GLY A 612 -3.04 5.44 11.10
C GLY A 612 -3.86 4.66 10.08
N HIS A 613 -3.36 3.49 9.71
CA HIS A 613 -3.91 2.58 8.71
C HIS A 613 -3.85 1.13 9.20
N GLY A 614 -4.63 0.23 8.60
CA GLY A 614 -4.46 -1.20 8.85
C GLY A 614 -3.14 -1.70 8.28
N VAL A 615 -2.60 -2.79 8.83
CA VAL A 615 -1.37 -3.44 8.35
C VAL A 615 -1.60 -4.92 8.13
N GLY A 616 -1.24 -5.43 6.95
CA GLY A 616 -1.41 -6.82 6.55
C GLY A 616 -0.43 -7.79 7.23
N HIS A 617 -0.77 -9.08 7.25
CA HIS A 617 0.13 -10.13 7.73
C HIS A 617 0.94 -10.71 6.56
N PHE A 618 2.17 -10.22 6.38
CA PHE A 618 3.00 -10.52 5.21
C PHE A 618 2.25 -10.23 3.91
N LEU A 619 1.73 -9.01 3.81
CA LEU A 619 0.93 -8.44 2.70
C LEU A 619 1.28 -6.95 2.57
N ASN A 620 0.34 -6.09 2.20
CA ASN A 620 0.55 -4.65 2.14
C ASN A 620 0.79 -4.05 3.54
N VAL A 621 1.71 -3.09 3.62
CA VAL A 621 1.88 -2.27 4.82
C VAL A 621 0.65 -1.39 5.06
N HIS A 622 0.07 -0.83 4.00
CA HIS A 622 -1.22 -0.15 4.04
C HIS A 622 -2.35 -1.11 3.63
N GLU A 623 -3.06 -1.62 4.62
CA GLU A 623 -4.15 -2.59 4.45
C GLU A 623 -5.50 -1.99 4.86
N GLY A 624 -6.40 -1.85 3.89
CA GLY A 624 -7.81 -1.57 4.14
C GLY A 624 -8.61 -2.82 4.56
N PRO A 625 -9.89 -2.66 4.93
CA PRO A 625 -10.64 -1.40 4.86
C PRO A 625 -10.60 -0.58 6.17
N ILE A 626 -9.99 -1.11 7.24
CA ILE A 626 -9.85 -0.42 8.53
C ILE A 626 -8.75 0.66 8.48
N GLY A 627 -8.88 1.68 9.33
CA GLY A 627 -7.88 2.75 9.47
C GLY A 627 -8.34 3.80 10.48
N ILE A 628 -7.46 4.73 10.83
CA ILE A 628 -7.71 5.85 11.77
C ILE A 628 -7.41 7.17 11.05
N SER A 629 -8.46 7.86 10.61
CA SER A 629 -8.33 9.06 9.77
C SER A 629 -9.52 9.99 10.03
N PRO A 630 -9.36 11.32 9.89
CA PRO A 630 -10.47 12.26 10.11
C PRO A 630 -11.54 12.20 9.00
N ARG A 631 -11.29 11.43 7.93
CA ARG A 631 -12.18 11.33 6.77
C ARG A 631 -13.48 10.61 7.11
N LEU A 632 -14.57 11.37 7.21
CA LEU A 632 -15.93 10.88 7.50
C LEU A 632 -16.60 10.12 6.35
N THR A 633 -16.06 10.25 5.13
CA THR A 633 -16.60 9.61 3.91
C THR A 633 -15.65 8.58 3.31
N GLY A 634 -14.51 8.30 3.97
CA GLY A 634 -13.54 7.30 3.53
C GLY A 634 -13.96 5.88 3.88
N VAL A 635 -13.33 4.87 3.25
CA VAL A 635 -13.62 3.45 3.49
C VAL A 635 -13.52 3.08 4.98
N ALA A 636 -12.49 3.56 5.68
CA ALA A 636 -12.33 3.34 7.13
C ALA A 636 -13.50 3.85 7.99
N SER A 637 -14.29 4.82 7.49
CA SER A 637 -15.49 5.31 8.18
C SER A 637 -16.67 4.34 8.09
N LEU A 638 -16.60 3.32 7.23
CA LEU A 638 -17.65 2.32 7.01
C LEU A 638 -17.44 1.06 7.85
N HIS A 639 -16.22 0.83 8.33
CA HIS A 639 -15.83 -0.39 9.02
C HIS A 639 -15.50 -0.12 10.49
N GLU A 640 -15.96 -1.02 11.35
CA GLU A 640 -15.65 -1.00 12.77
C GLU A 640 -14.24 -1.50 13.02
N VAL A 641 -13.57 -0.88 14.00
CA VAL A 641 -12.33 -1.42 14.56
C VAL A 641 -12.69 -2.60 15.47
N ARG A 642 -12.13 -3.78 15.19
CA ARG A 642 -12.48 -5.05 15.85
C ARG A 642 -11.24 -5.75 16.41
N PRO A 643 -11.40 -6.65 17.40
CA PRO A 643 -10.31 -7.50 17.86
C PRO A 643 -9.59 -8.22 16.72
N GLY A 644 -8.26 -8.27 16.78
CA GLY A 644 -7.41 -8.83 15.72
C GLY A 644 -7.02 -7.83 14.63
N ALA A 645 -7.61 -6.64 14.61
CA ALA A 645 -7.09 -5.54 13.80
C ALA A 645 -5.67 -5.17 14.24
N VAL A 646 -4.78 -4.95 13.27
CA VAL A 646 -3.47 -4.34 13.50
C VAL A 646 -3.45 -3.01 12.78
N LEU A 647 -3.19 -1.93 13.50
CA LEU A 647 -3.27 -0.55 13.03
C LEU A 647 -1.98 0.20 13.40
N SER A 648 -1.52 1.10 12.53
CA SER A 648 -0.54 2.12 12.93
C SER A 648 -1.18 3.19 13.81
N ILE A 649 -0.35 3.80 14.66
CA ILE A 649 -0.63 5.01 15.43
C ILE A 649 0.57 5.92 15.24
N GLU A 650 0.45 6.87 14.31
CA GLU A 650 1.56 7.62 13.72
C GLU A 650 1.28 9.13 13.61
N PRO A 651 0.89 9.83 14.70
CA PRO A 651 0.76 11.29 14.63
C PRO A 651 2.08 11.95 14.24
N GLY A 652 1.99 13.14 13.65
CA GLY A 652 3.15 13.91 13.25
C GLY A 652 2.95 15.42 13.32
N PHE A 653 4.02 16.15 13.02
CA PHE A 653 4.03 17.59 12.84
C PHE A 653 5.15 17.95 11.86
N TYR A 654 4.85 18.81 10.89
CA TYR A 654 5.79 19.15 9.82
C TYR A 654 5.83 20.67 9.63
N LYS A 655 7.01 21.27 9.80
CA LYS A 655 7.26 22.69 9.59
C LYS A 655 8.11 22.86 8.35
N ASP A 656 7.47 23.32 7.27
CA ASP A 656 8.09 23.50 5.95
C ASP A 656 9.43 24.24 6.04
N GLY A 657 10.45 23.67 5.38
CA GLY A 657 11.79 24.23 5.34
C GLY A 657 12.56 24.23 6.66
N ALA A 658 12.06 23.57 7.71
CA ALA A 658 12.69 23.57 9.04
C ALA A 658 12.91 22.16 9.61
N PHE A 659 11.86 21.47 10.04
CA PHE A 659 11.94 20.11 10.59
C PHE A 659 10.58 19.43 10.55
N GLY A 660 10.58 18.10 10.74
CA GLY A 660 9.36 17.34 10.94
C GLY A 660 9.56 16.24 11.96
N ILE A 661 8.45 15.79 12.52
CA ILE A 661 8.37 14.83 13.61
C ILE A 661 7.26 13.85 13.27
N ARG A 662 7.57 12.57 13.40
CA ARG A 662 6.58 11.48 13.44
C ARG A 662 7.03 10.44 14.45
N ILE A 663 6.08 9.92 15.22
CA ILE A 663 6.31 8.85 16.18
C ILE A 663 5.25 7.81 15.93
N GLU A 664 5.68 6.62 15.55
CA GLU A 664 4.77 5.58 15.10
C GLU A 664 5.03 4.25 15.78
N ASN A 665 3.93 3.60 16.17
CA ASN A 665 3.89 2.20 16.54
C ASN A 665 2.74 1.51 15.82
N LEU A 666 2.94 0.23 15.49
CA LEU A 666 1.82 -0.68 15.22
C LEU A 666 1.27 -1.22 16.53
N ALA A 667 -0.05 -1.35 16.60
CA ALA A 667 -0.77 -1.92 17.73
C ALA A 667 -1.86 -2.88 17.29
N ALA A 668 -1.99 -4.00 18.01
CA ALA A 668 -3.09 -4.93 17.86
C ALA A 668 -4.28 -4.51 18.73
N VAL A 669 -5.49 -4.63 18.20
CA VAL A 669 -6.73 -4.38 18.94
C VAL A 669 -7.14 -5.64 19.67
N LYS A 670 -7.42 -5.53 20.97
CA LYS A 670 -7.91 -6.62 21.81
C LYS A 670 -9.10 -6.18 22.67
N PRO A 671 -9.96 -7.11 23.12
CA PRO A 671 -10.95 -6.80 24.14
C PRO A 671 -10.26 -6.26 25.42
N SER A 672 -10.91 -5.31 26.08
CA SER A 672 -10.54 -4.89 27.44
C SER A 672 -11.46 -5.56 28.47
N ASP A 673 -11.15 -5.40 29.75
CA ASP A 673 -11.99 -5.90 30.85
C ASP A 673 -13.19 -4.99 31.17
N LEU A 674 -13.40 -3.90 30.42
CA LEU A 674 -14.45 -2.92 30.69
C LEU A 674 -15.74 -3.22 29.93
N ILE A 675 -16.87 -3.03 30.63
CA ILE A 675 -18.23 -3.17 30.09
C ILE A 675 -19.10 -2.03 30.59
N TYR A 676 -19.86 -1.38 29.71
CA TYR A 676 -20.87 -0.38 30.07
C TYR A 676 -22.21 -0.73 29.44
N ARG A 677 -23.24 -0.96 30.27
CA ARG A 677 -24.60 -1.34 29.82
C ARG A 677 -24.61 -2.48 28.80
N GLY A 678 -23.76 -3.49 29.01
CA GLY A 678 -23.62 -4.65 28.12
C GLY A 678 -22.73 -4.44 26.89
N ARG A 679 -22.30 -3.20 26.60
CA ARG A 679 -21.32 -2.91 25.53
C ARG A 679 -19.91 -3.11 26.07
N ARG A 680 -19.12 -3.98 25.43
CA ARG A 680 -17.70 -4.17 25.76
C ARG A 680 -16.86 -3.02 25.24
N PHE A 681 -15.66 -2.89 25.78
CA PHE A 681 -14.64 -1.95 25.32
C PHE A 681 -13.44 -2.71 24.79
N LEU A 682 -12.74 -2.08 23.86
CA LEU A 682 -11.52 -2.52 23.23
C LEU A 682 -10.34 -1.68 23.74
N GLN A 683 -9.13 -2.19 23.55
CA GLN A 683 -7.88 -1.51 23.86
C GLN A 683 -6.81 -1.88 22.83
N PHE A 684 -5.77 -1.06 22.74
CA PHE A 684 -4.58 -1.34 21.94
C PHE A 684 -3.53 -2.09 22.76
N GLU A 685 -2.78 -2.97 22.08
CA GLU A 685 -1.55 -3.58 22.58
C GLU A 685 -0.43 -3.30 21.58
N SER A 686 0.61 -2.59 22.03
CA SER A 686 1.75 -2.23 21.20
C SER A 686 2.48 -3.47 20.68
N LEU A 687 2.69 -3.51 19.36
CA LEU A 687 3.52 -4.52 18.70
C LEU A 687 4.94 -4.00 18.51
N THR A 688 5.11 -2.75 18.08
CA THR A 688 6.42 -2.12 17.88
C THR A 688 7.20 -2.01 19.19
N LEU A 689 8.48 -2.40 19.16
CA LEU A 689 9.37 -2.47 20.33
C LEU A 689 10.68 -1.72 20.06
N VAL A 690 10.60 -0.39 20.01
CA VAL A 690 11.75 0.49 19.77
C VAL A 690 11.73 1.64 20.77
N PRO A 691 12.84 1.94 21.47
CA PRO A 691 12.87 3.06 22.41
C PRO A 691 12.46 4.39 21.77
N ILE A 692 11.92 5.30 22.58
CA ILE A 692 11.57 6.67 22.19
C ILE A 692 12.58 7.59 22.89
N GLN A 693 13.25 8.45 22.13
CA GLN A 693 14.36 9.25 22.67
C GLN A 693 13.85 10.35 23.60
N ALA A 694 14.36 10.37 24.84
CA ALA A 694 13.96 11.36 25.84
C ALA A 694 14.45 12.79 25.54
N ARG A 695 15.47 12.95 24.70
CA ARG A 695 16.15 14.24 24.46
C ARG A 695 15.23 15.32 23.89
N LEU A 696 14.23 14.94 23.10
CA LEU A 696 13.23 15.85 22.53
C LEU A 696 11.99 16.02 23.43
N ILE A 697 11.94 15.37 24.59
CA ILE A 697 10.78 15.43 25.48
C ILE A 697 10.90 16.63 26.43
N GLU A 698 9.92 17.52 26.37
CA GLU A 698 9.69 18.55 27.39
C GLU A 698 8.82 17.95 28.49
N ALA A 699 9.46 17.46 29.55
CA ALA A 699 8.80 16.70 30.61
C ALA A 699 7.68 17.48 31.32
N SER A 700 7.76 18.81 31.37
CA SER A 700 6.73 19.65 31.99
C SER A 700 5.37 19.62 31.25
N LEU A 701 5.35 19.17 29.99
CA LEU A 701 4.12 19.01 29.20
C LEU A 701 3.47 17.63 29.38
N LEU A 702 4.18 16.66 29.97
CA LEU A 702 3.66 15.31 30.20
C LEU A 702 2.90 15.21 31.52
N SER A 703 1.77 14.51 31.49
CA SER A 703 1.07 14.12 32.71
C SER A 703 1.77 12.95 33.40
N PRO A 704 1.56 12.73 34.71
CA PRO A 704 2.08 11.55 35.39
C PRO A 704 1.68 10.22 34.73
N GLN A 705 0.48 10.15 34.13
CA GLN A 705 -0.01 8.95 33.44
C GLN A 705 0.74 8.73 32.12
N GLU A 706 1.07 9.80 31.39
CA GLU A 706 1.85 9.70 30.15
C GLU A 706 3.29 9.27 30.43
N VAL A 707 3.90 9.79 31.49
CA VAL A 707 5.23 9.35 31.96
C VAL A 707 5.19 7.87 32.33
N ALA A 708 4.20 7.44 33.13
CA ALA A 708 4.06 6.04 33.54
C ALA A 708 3.85 5.10 32.34
N TRP A 709 3.09 5.54 31.32
CA TRP A 709 2.93 4.78 30.08
C TRP A 709 4.25 4.64 29.32
N LEU A 710 5.02 5.72 29.19
CA LEU A 710 6.31 5.70 28.50
C LEU A 710 7.32 4.78 29.20
N ASP A 711 7.39 4.84 30.54
CA ASP A 711 8.27 4.00 31.35
C ASP A 711 7.87 2.52 31.24
N ALA A 712 6.57 2.21 31.27
CA ALA A 712 6.07 0.84 31.09
C ALA A 712 6.41 0.32 29.68
N TYR A 713 6.18 1.15 28.65
CA TYR A 713 6.53 0.82 27.27
C TYR A 713 8.04 0.54 27.11
N HIS A 714 8.91 1.37 27.67
CA HIS A 714 10.35 1.13 27.66
C HIS A 714 10.75 -0.14 28.43
N GLY A 715 10.08 -0.43 29.55
CA GLY A 715 10.24 -1.70 30.27
C GLY A 715 9.93 -2.92 29.40
N ASP A 716 8.82 -2.88 28.66
CA ASP A 716 8.42 -3.94 27.73
C ASP A 716 9.40 -4.09 26.56
N VAL A 717 9.86 -2.96 25.98
CA VAL A 717 10.90 -2.96 24.94
C VAL A 717 12.16 -3.66 25.44
N TYR A 718 12.67 -3.29 26.62
CA TYR A 718 13.87 -3.91 27.17
C TYR A 718 13.66 -5.41 27.39
N SER A 719 12.58 -5.78 28.06
CA SER A 719 12.29 -7.17 28.43
C SER A 719 12.21 -8.08 27.20
N ARG A 720 11.39 -7.69 26.21
CA ARG A 720 11.13 -8.52 25.03
C ARG A 720 12.33 -8.56 24.08
N ILE A 721 12.97 -7.42 23.81
CA ILE A 721 14.10 -7.37 22.87
C ILE A 721 15.35 -8.01 23.47
N SER A 722 15.62 -7.81 24.77
CA SER A 722 16.76 -8.51 25.41
C SER A 722 16.56 -10.03 25.44
N SER A 723 15.33 -10.50 25.70
CA SER A 723 14.98 -11.92 25.62
C SER A 723 15.16 -12.47 24.20
N ARG A 724 14.65 -11.76 23.19
CA ARG A 724 14.79 -12.16 21.78
C ARG A 724 16.24 -12.18 21.32
N LEU A 725 17.03 -11.19 21.73
CA LEU A 725 18.46 -11.12 21.43
C LEU A 725 19.23 -12.28 22.08
N ALA A 726 18.89 -12.65 23.32
CA ALA A 726 19.50 -13.78 24.03
C ALA A 726 19.11 -15.15 23.44
N ALA A 727 17.92 -15.27 22.85
CA ALA A 727 17.46 -16.50 22.20
C ALA A 727 18.14 -16.77 20.84
N LYS A 728 18.81 -15.77 20.25
CA LYS A 728 19.56 -15.94 19.01
C LYS A 728 20.91 -16.60 19.30
N GLU A 729 21.33 -17.49 18.40
CA GLU A 729 22.70 -17.99 18.39
C GLU A 729 23.68 -16.82 18.27
N LYS A 730 24.90 -16.96 18.84
CA LYS A 730 25.94 -15.93 18.74
C LYS A 730 26.30 -15.70 17.27
N LYS A 731 25.73 -14.67 16.67
CA LYS A 731 26.05 -14.20 15.33
C LYS A 731 27.33 -13.36 15.34
N ALA A 732 27.97 -13.27 14.19
CA ALA A 732 29.07 -12.32 13.99
C ALA A 732 28.60 -10.88 14.31
N PRO A 733 29.50 -9.99 14.77
CA PRO A 733 29.19 -8.58 14.95
C PRO A 733 28.57 -7.99 13.69
N PHE A 734 27.50 -7.22 13.85
CA PHE A 734 26.85 -6.54 12.72
C PHE A 734 27.74 -5.40 12.23
N CYS A 735 27.97 -5.34 10.92
CA CYS A 735 28.60 -4.22 10.25
C CYS A 735 27.81 -3.99 8.94
N PRO A 736 27.22 -2.80 8.71
CA PRO A 736 26.52 -2.55 7.47
C PRO A 736 27.51 -2.53 6.29
N PRO A 737 27.04 -2.76 5.06
CA PRO A 737 27.89 -2.80 3.86
C PRO A 737 28.31 -1.40 3.39
N LEU A 738 28.76 -0.56 4.32
CA LEU A 738 29.23 0.80 4.08
C LEU A 738 30.76 0.87 4.23
N PRO A 739 31.47 1.61 3.35
CA PRO A 739 32.91 1.79 3.49
C PRO A 739 33.29 2.36 4.86
N LYS A 740 34.27 1.74 5.51
CA LYS A 740 34.84 2.18 6.81
C LYS A 740 33.84 2.17 7.98
N ALA A 741 32.73 1.44 7.86
CA ALA A 741 31.80 1.25 8.96
C ALA A 741 32.42 0.43 10.10
N VAL A 742 32.11 0.81 11.34
CA VAL A 742 32.42 0.04 12.54
C VAL A 742 31.39 -1.08 12.74
N SER A 743 31.78 -2.12 13.47
CA SER A 743 30.86 -3.19 13.86
C SER A 743 30.27 -3.00 15.25
N VAL A 744 29.13 -3.63 15.52
CA VAL A 744 28.52 -3.74 16.85
C VAL A 744 28.25 -5.19 17.24
N THR A 745 28.54 -5.55 18.49
CA THR A 745 28.23 -6.89 19.04
C THR A 745 26.86 -6.91 19.72
N SER A 746 26.30 -8.11 19.93
CA SER A 746 25.04 -8.26 20.67
C SER A 746 25.13 -7.73 22.11
N GLU A 747 26.30 -7.83 22.75
CA GLU A 747 26.52 -7.28 24.10
C GLU A 747 26.45 -5.74 24.09
N GLU A 748 27.00 -5.10 23.06
CA GLU A 748 26.89 -3.64 22.89
C GLU A 748 25.44 -3.22 22.63
N VAL A 749 24.71 -3.98 21.81
CA VAL A 749 23.27 -3.74 21.58
C VAL A 749 22.46 -3.88 22.86
N LEU A 750 22.75 -4.90 23.68
CA LEU A 750 22.08 -5.09 24.98
C LEU A 750 22.38 -3.94 25.96
N ALA A 751 23.63 -3.47 25.99
CA ALA A 751 24.02 -2.32 26.80
C ALA A 751 23.34 -1.03 26.32
N TRP A 752 23.27 -0.83 25.00
CA TRP A 752 22.57 0.29 24.38
C TRP A 752 21.07 0.27 24.72
N LEU A 753 20.42 -0.89 24.64
CA LEU A 753 19.03 -1.08 25.04
C LEU A 753 18.82 -0.71 26.51
N ARG A 754 19.59 -1.30 27.42
CA ARG A 754 19.49 -1.03 28.87
C ARG A 754 19.59 0.46 29.19
N ARG A 755 20.46 1.18 28.48
CA ARG A 755 20.66 2.62 28.67
C ARG A 755 19.45 3.42 28.18
N ASN A 756 18.92 3.08 27.01
CA ASN A 756 17.88 3.84 26.30
C ASN A 756 16.43 3.45 26.67
N THR A 757 16.25 2.49 27.57
CA THR A 757 14.94 2.05 28.09
C THR A 757 14.80 2.27 29.60
N LYS A 758 15.60 3.17 30.19
CA LYS A 758 15.43 3.54 31.59
C LYS A 758 14.18 4.40 31.77
N PRO A 759 13.66 4.55 33.00
CA PRO A 759 12.60 5.52 33.28
C PRO A 759 12.97 6.93 32.81
N LEU A 760 11.99 7.69 32.35
CA LEU A 760 12.16 9.00 31.72
C LEU A 760 13.00 9.96 32.57
N GLU A 761 12.76 10.02 33.87
CA GLU A 761 13.53 10.88 34.80
C GLU A 761 15.03 10.59 34.73
N GLN A 762 15.41 9.31 34.63
CA GLN A 762 16.80 8.90 34.50
C GLN A 762 17.35 9.16 33.10
N LEU A 763 16.52 9.07 32.06
CA LEU A 763 16.94 9.38 30.68
C LEU A 763 17.21 10.86 30.49
N LEU A 764 16.42 11.75 31.11
CA LEU A 764 16.61 13.20 31.03
C LEU A 764 17.88 13.69 31.73
N GLN A 765 18.40 12.89 32.68
CA GLN A 765 19.67 13.16 33.37
C GLN A 765 20.89 12.58 32.65
N GLN A 766 20.68 11.75 31.61
CA GLN A 766 21.80 11.17 30.87
C GLN A 766 22.38 12.17 29.88
N GLU A 767 23.70 12.33 29.94
CA GLU A 767 24.43 12.97 28.85
C GLU A 767 24.36 12.09 27.61
N PHE A 768 23.96 12.70 26.50
CA PHE A 768 24.03 12.03 25.20
C PHE A 768 25.51 11.91 24.81
N PRO A 769 25.95 10.75 24.29
CA PRO A 769 27.35 10.53 23.92
C PRO A 769 27.92 11.57 22.97
#